data_AF-A0A8S1EMI3-F1
#
_entry.id   AF-A0A8S1EMI3-F1
#
_cell.length_a   1.000
_cell.length_b   1.000
_cell.length_c   1.000
_cell.angle_alpha   90.00
_cell.angle_beta   90.00
_cell.angle_gamma   90.00
#
_symmetry.space_group_name_H-M   'P 1'
#
loop_
_entity.id
_entity.type
_entity.pdbx_description
1 polymer ?
#
loop_
_entity_poly.entity_id
_entity_poly.type
_entity_poly.pdbx_seq_one_letter_code
_entity_poly.pdbx_strand_id
1 'polypeptide(L)'
;MAAEPPSLEEILEKKKREEEEMAKPKFLTKAERAQIALKKREEEVARMREAQKKAEEARKAFLNDERKPERERERDRDRDRDRDRDRERDKDRDRDRDRRRDRRERSRSRERRRSRSRDRERDRRRERSRSKERKDRKKEESDEEIVDISKMQDAVKSRYLGQQKEKRKRGRRLHERKFVFDWDAGEDTSQDYNKLYQERHEIQFYGRGSIAGMDVNSQKMEKGSFYQKIMEQRRTEDEKEQEKNRVEKEKKKERKVAHDDRHWRMKELHEMTERDWRIFREDFNITIKGGKVPRPLRNWEEAELPPEVYRAIQEVGYTEPTPIQRQAIPIGLQNRDVIGVAETGSGKTAAFLLPLLVWITSLPKMERQEHCDNGPYAIIMAPTRELAQQIEEETNKFGKLLGIKTISVIGGANREEQGFKLRLGVEVVIATPGRLLDVLENRYLLLNQCTYVILDEADRMLDMGFEPDVQKVLEYLPATNLKPDTEEFDNEEALMKGFTTREKYRQTVMFTATMSPAIERLARQYLRRPAVVHIGSIGKPTERVEQVVYLLPEDRKRKKLVEVLEQEFQPPIIIFVNQKKGADLLAKGLLKLGFNPTVLHGGKGQDAREYALQALKDGSSDILVATDVAGRGIDVKDVSLVLNYDMAKTIEDYTHRIGRTGRAGKHGKAITFLTPEDSAVFYDLKQILIESPCSTCPPELANHPEAQNKPGTFAPKKRQDETLFLK
;
A
#
# COMPACT_ATOMS: atom_id res chain seq x y z
N MET A 1 -86.74 -34.06 87.79
CA MET A 1 -86.89 -32.92 86.87
C MET A 1 -85.51 -32.62 86.31
N ALA A 2 -85.25 -32.99 85.05
CA ALA A 2 -84.02 -32.62 84.34
C ALA A 2 -84.32 -31.30 83.61
N ALA A 3 -83.52 -30.27 83.88
CA ALA A 3 -83.66 -28.96 83.23
C ALA A 3 -83.06 -29.01 81.82
N GLU A 4 -83.83 -28.56 80.84
CA GLU A 4 -83.41 -28.48 79.43
C GLU A 4 -82.22 -27.51 79.24
N PRO A 5 -81.32 -27.77 78.28
CA PRO A 5 -80.20 -26.89 77.99
C PRO A 5 -80.67 -25.56 77.36
N PRO A 6 -80.01 -24.43 77.71
CA PRO A 6 -80.40 -23.09 77.30
C PRO A 6 -80.31 -22.87 75.79
N SER A 7 -81.18 -22.00 75.26
CA SER A 7 -81.35 -21.76 73.83
C SER A 7 -80.18 -20.95 73.23
N LEU A 8 -80.02 -21.02 71.91
CA LEU A 8 -78.94 -20.35 71.18
C LEU A 8 -79.00 -18.81 71.32
N GLU A 9 -80.20 -18.27 71.54
CA GLU A 9 -80.44 -16.86 71.83
C GLU A 9 -79.90 -16.48 73.22
N GLU A 10 -80.07 -17.33 74.23
CA GLU A 10 -79.57 -17.08 75.59
C GLU A 10 -78.03 -17.07 75.65
N ILE A 11 -77.37 -17.90 74.83
CA ILE A 11 -75.89 -17.90 74.73
C ILE A 11 -75.39 -16.63 74.03
N LEU A 12 -76.07 -16.17 73.00
CA LEU A 12 -75.73 -14.94 72.27
C LEU A 12 -75.96 -13.69 73.14
N GLU A 13 -77.04 -13.66 73.92
CA GLU A 13 -77.26 -12.59 74.90
C GLU A 13 -76.21 -12.62 76.02
N LYS A 14 -75.80 -13.80 76.48
CA LYS A 14 -74.74 -13.92 77.48
C LYS A 14 -73.39 -13.44 76.94
N LYS A 15 -73.04 -13.79 75.69
CA LYS A 15 -71.84 -13.26 75.02
C LYS A 15 -71.90 -11.76 74.79
N LYS A 16 -73.04 -11.22 74.36
CA LYS A 16 -73.23 -9.77 74.21
C LYS A 16 -73.12 -9.05 75.54
N ARG A 17 -73.68 -9.61 76.63
CA ARG A 17 -73.51 -9.06 77.99
C ARG A 17 -72.07 -9.13 78.45
N GLU A 18 -71.35 -10.22 78.18
CA GLU A 18 -69.92 -10.34 78.52
C GLU A 18 -69.05 -9.37 77.70
N GLU A 19 -69.35 -9.18 76.42
CA GLU A 19 -68.68 -8.17 75.56
C GLU A 19 -69.00 -6.74 75.99
N GLU A 20 -70.25 -6.44 76.36
CA GLU A 20 -70.65 -5.14 76.90
C GLU A 20 -70.05 -4.87 78.29
N GLU A 21 -69.89 -5.90 79.13
CA GLU A 21 -69.17 -5.80 80.40
C GLU A 21 -67.65 -5.62 80.20
N MET A 22 -67.06 -6.23 79.18
CA MET A 22 -65.66 -6.02 78.81
C MET A 22 -65.44 -4.66 78.13
N ALA A 23 -66.45 -4.12 77.44
CA ALA A 23 -66.40 -2.79 76.82
C ALA A 23 -66.50 -1.65 77.84
N LYS A 24 -67.00 -1.91 79.05
CA LYS A 24 -67.01 -0.91 80.14
C LYS A 24 -65.60 -0.75 80.72
N PRO A 25 -65.02 0.47 80.71
CA PRO A 25 -63.68 0.68 81.23
C PRO A 25 -63.64 0.41 82.74
N LYS A 26 -62.91 -0.64 83.15
CA LYS A 26 -62.70 -0.97 84.56
C LYS A 26 -61.73 0.05 85.19
N PHE A 27 -62.15 0.66 86.28
CA PHE A 27 -61.32 1.58 87.04
C PHE A 27 -60.21 0.81 87.78
N LEU A 28 -58.97 0.97 87.34
CA LEU A 28 -57.79 0.43 88.02
C LEU A 28 -57.19 1.50 88.95
N THR A 29 -56.81 1.08 90.16
CA THR A 29 -56.15 1.98 91.11
C THR A 29 -54.78 2.42 90.58
N LYS A 30 -54.22 3.52 91.12
CA LYS A 30 -52.92 4.06 90.67
C LYS A 30 -51.78 3.03 90.85
N ALA A 31 -51.84 2.22 91.91
CA ALA A 31 -50.86 1.17 92.18
C ALA A 31 -50.95 0.02 91.18
N GLU A 32 -52.16 -0.44 90.84
CA GLU A 32 -52.36 -1.51 89.86
C GLU A 32 -51.98 -1.07 88.45
N ARG A 33 -52.27 0.19 88.07
CA ARG A 33 -51.80 0.76 86.80
C ARG A 33 -50.28 0.82 86.74
N ALA A 34 -49.62 1.16 87.84
CA ALA A 34 -48.16 1.18 87.90
C ALA A 34 -47.58 -0.23 87.74
N GLN A 35 -48.17 -1.26 88.37
CA GLN A 35 -47.73 -2.65 88.23
C GLN A 35 -47.95 -3.19 86.80
N ILE A 36 -49.09 -2.92 86.18
CA ILE A 36 -49.37 -3.33 84.80
C ILE A 36 -48.42 -2.62 83.82
N ALA A 37 -48.14 -1.35 84.04
CA ALA A 37 -47.16 -0.60 83.24
C ALA A 37 -45.74 -1.16 83.42
N LEU A 38 -45.35 -1.55 84.64
CA LEU A 38 -44.06 -2.20 84.94
C LEU A 38 -43.95 -3.54 84.21
N LYS A 39 -44.99 -4.36 84.26
CA LYS A 39 -45.04 -5.67 83.58
C LYS A 39 -44.94 -5.53 82.06
N LYS A 40 -45.64 -4.55 81.48
CA LYS A 40 -45.51 -4.22 80.05
C LYS A 40 -44.10 -3.75 79.69
N ARG A 41 -43.47 -2.94 80.56
CA ARG A 41 -42.07 -2.52 80.38
C ARG A 41 -41.11 -3.69 80.44
N GLU A 42 -41.31 -4.63 81.36
CA GLU A 42 -40.51 -5.85 81.45
C GLU A 42 -40.65 -6.73 80.20
N GLU A 43 -41.87 -6.89 79.68
CA GLU A 43 -42.13 -7.61 78.43
C GLU A 43 -41.50 -6.92 77.21
N GLU A 44 -41.53 -5.59 77.15
CA GLU A 44 -40.91 -4.81 76.08
C GLU A 44 -39.37 -4.89 76.13
N VAL A 45 -38.79 -4.84 77.34
CA VAL A 45 -37.35 -5.05 77.56
C VAL A 45 -36.95 -6.49 77.20
N ALA A 46 -37.78 -7.48 77.51
CA ALA A 46 -37.54 -8.87 77.12
C ALA A 46 -37.54 -9.04 75.59
N ARG A 47 -38.50 -8.43 74.88
CA ARG A 47 -38.52 -8.38 73.41
C ARG A 47 -37.30 -7.70 72.82
N MET A 48 -36.86 -6.58 73.40
CA MET A 48 -35.63 -5.90 72.95
C MET A 48 -34.39 -6.76 73.17
N ARG A 49 -34.29 -7.47 74.29
CA ARG A 49 -33.20 -8.42 74.54
C ARG A 49 -33.20 -9.58 73.54
N GLU A 50 -34.37 -10.11 73.19
CA GLU A 50 -34.49 -11.18 72.20
C GLU A 50 -34.11 -10.70 70.79
N ALA A 51 -34.49 -9.48 70.41
CA ALA A 51 -34.09 -8.85 69.16
C ALA A 51 -32.58 -8.58 69.11
N GLN A 52 -31.98 -8.11 70.21
CA GLN A 52 -30.52 -7.95 70.32
C GLN A 52 -29.80 -9.29 70.18
N LYS A 53 -30.31 -10.36 70.80
CA LYS A 53 -29.72 -11.71 70.71
C LYS A 53 -29.76 -12.25 69.28
N LYS A 54 -30.89 -12.06 68.57
CA LYS A 54 -30.99 -12.39 67.12
C LYS A 54 -30.04 -11.56 66.26
N ALA A 55 -29.88 -10.28 66.55
CA ALA A 55 -28.93 -9.42 65.83
C ALA A 55 -27.47 -9.84 66.10
N GLU A 56 -27.14 -10.26 67.31
CA GLU A 56 -25.81 -10.77 67.67
C GLU A 56 -25.53 -12.13 67.01
N GLU A 57 -26.52 -13.03 66.93
CA GLU A 57 -26.43 -14.28 66.18
C GLU A 57 -26.24 -14.05 64.68
N ALA A 58 -26.98 -13.11 64.08
CA ALA A 58 -26.80 -12.72 62.68
C ALA A 58 -25.40 -12.11 62.42
N ARG A 59 -24.90 -11.29 63.36
CA ARG A 59 -23.54 -10.72 63.28
C ARG A 59 -22.45 -11.79 63.42
N LYS A 60 -22.65 -12.79 64.30
CA LYS A 60 -21.76 -13.97 64.39
C LYS A 60 -21.77 -14.81 63.12
N ALA A 61 -22.95 -14.99 62.50
CA ALA A 61 -23.06 -15.69 61.23
C ALA A 61 -22.32 -14.96 60.11
N PHE A 62 -22.46 -13.63 60.03
CA PHE A 62 -21.74 -12.78 59.08
C PHE A 62 -20.22 -12.83 59.27
N LEU A 63 -19.73 -12.70 60.51
CA LEU A 63 -18.30 -12.80 60.85
C LEU A 63 -17.70 -14.20 60.58
N ASN A 64 -18.50 -15.27 60.68
CA ASN A 64 -18.05 -16.62 60.36
C ASN A 64 -17.98 -16.87 58.84
N ASP A 65 -18.79 -16.18 58.04
CA ASP A 65 -18.75 -16.31 56.58
C ASP A 65 -17.55 -15.57 55.96
N GLU A 66 -17.13 -14.43 56.53
CA GLU A 66 -15.88 -13.74 56.14
C GLU A 66 -14.60 -14.51 56.52
N ARG A 67 -14.66 -15.42 57.50
CA ARG A 67 -13.52 -16.27 57.92
C ARG A 67 -13.36 -17.57 57.13
N LYS A 68 -14.30 -17.92 56.25
CA LYS A 68 -14.17 -19.10 55.35
C LYS A 68 -12.96 -19.01 54.41
N PRO A 69 -12.67 -17.88 53.72
CA PRO A 69 -11.51 -17.80 52.84
C PRO A 69 -10.16 -17.88 53.57
N GLU A 70 -10.07 -17.51 54.86
CA GLU A 70 -8.83 -17.70 55.65
C GLU A 70 -8.64 -19.16 56.09
N ARG A 71 -9.71 -19.86 56.48
CA ARG A 71 -9.63 -21.28 56.91
C ARG A 71 -9.37 -22.25 55.75
N GLU A 72 -9.79 -21.92 54.54
CA GLU A 72 -9.43 -22.71 53.34
C GLU A 72 -7.95 -22.48 52.96
N ARG A 73 -7.44 -21.25 53.08
CA ARG A 73 -6.02 -20.92 52.84
C ARG A 73 -5.06 -21.55 53.86
N GLU A 74 -5.47 -21.74 55.11
CA GLU A 74 -4.68 -22.51 56.10
C GLU A 74 -4.68 -24.02 55.81
N ARG A 75 -5.81 -24.59 55.38
CA ARG A 75 -5.90 -26.02 55.03
C ARG A 75 -5.08 -26.40 53.80
N ASP A 76 -4.94 -25.50 52.84
CA ASP A 76 -4.09 -25.74 51.66
C ASP A 76 -2.59 -25.64 52.02
N ARG A 77 -2.19 -24.78 52.97
CA ARG A 77 -0.80 -24.73 53.48
C ARG A 77 -0.41 -25.97 54.28
N ASP A 78 -1.34 -26.57 55.03
CA ASP A 78 -1.07 -27.81 55.78
C ASP A 78 -1.02 -29.04 54.87
N ARG A 79 -1.80 -29.06 53.77
CA ARG A 79 -1.72 -30.13 52.75
C ARG A 79 -0.40 -30.15 51.99
N ASP A 80 0.21 -29.00 51.77
CA ASP A 80 1.54 -28.94 51.14
C ASP A 80 2.67 -29.36 52.09
N ARG A 81 2.53 -29.15 53.41
CA ARG A 81 3.48 -29.67 54.42
C ARG A 81 3.43 -31.19 54.58
N ASP A 82 2.26 -31.81 54.46
CA ASP A 82 2.13 -33.27 54.55
C ASP A 82 2.65 -34.00 53.30
N ARG A 83 2.59 -33.35 52.12
CA ARG A 83 3.17 -33.90 50.88
C ARG A 83 4.70 -33.97 50.88
N ASP A 84 5.36 -33.06 51.57
CA ASP A 84 6.82 -33.08 51.68
C ASP A 84 7.32 -34.10 52.73
N ARG A 85 6.53 -34.40 53.77
CA ARG A 85 6.84 -35.49 54.73
C ARG A 85 6.70 -36.90 54.13
N ASP A 86 5.75 -37.12 53.24
CA ASP A 86 5.59 -38.42 52.57
C ASP A 86 6.67 -38.69 51.51
N ARG A 87 7.25 -37.63 50.91
CA ARG A 87 8.38 -37.76 49.97
C ARG A 87 9.71 -38.13 50.63
N GLU A 88 9.90 -37.85 51.92
CA GLU A 88 11.10 -38.30 52.65
C GLU A 88 10.98 -39.76 53.13
N ARG A 89 9.76 -40.24 53.38
CA ARG A 89 9.53 -41.60 53.88
C ARG A 89 9.67 -42.71 52.82
N ASP A 90 9.50 -42.36 51.55
CA ASP A 90 9.69 -43.30 50.44
C ASP A 90 11.16 -43.45 50.00
N LYS A 91 12.05 -42.50 50.33
CA LYS A 91 13.48 -42.59 50.02
C LYS A 91 14.24 -43.59 50.91
N ASP A 92 13.72 -43.91 52.09
CA ASP A 92 14.34 -44.87 53.02
C ASP A 92 13.90 -46.33 52.79
N ARG A 93 12.81 -46.58 52.05
CA ARG A 93 12.38 -47.96 51.71
C ARG A 93 13.10 -48.57 50.51
N ASP A 94 13.71 -47.75 49.66
CA ASP A 94 14.45 -48.21 48.49
C ASP A 94 15.92 -48.54 48.79
N ARG A 95 16.48 -48.10 49.93
CA ARG A 95 17.86 -48.48 50.33
C ARG A 95 18.01 -49.87 50.94
N ASP A 96 16.93 -50.48 51.43
CA ASP A 96 16.96 -51.82 52.06
C ASP A 96 16.62 -52.97 51.10
N ARG A 97 16.13 -52.69 49.88
CA ARG A 97 15.87 -53.72 48.86
C ARG A 97 17.07 -54.11 48.02
N ASP A 98 18.10 -53.27 47.95
CA ASP A 98 19.27 -53.50 47.10
C ASP A 98 20.43 -54.23 47.81
N ARG A 99 20.34 -54.50 49.12
CA ARG A 99 21.37 -55.26 49.86
C ARG A 99 21.11 -56.77 49.99
N ARG A 100 19.99 -57.29 49.47
CA ARG A 100 19.63 -58.72 49.55
C ARG A 100 19.44 -59.41 48.20
N ARG A 101 20.02 -58.85 47.13
CA ARG A 101 19.96 -59.42 45.78
C ARG A 101 21.32 -59.82 45.20
N ASP A 102 22.34 -59.96 46.04
CA ASP A 102 23.63 -60.53 45.64
C ASP A 102 24.05 -61.61 46.63
N ARG A 103 23.48 -62.81 46.48
CA ARG A 103 24.13 -64.10 46.72
C ARG A 103 23.13 -65.23 46.50
N ARG A 104 23.53 -66.16 45.64
CA ARG A 104 22.94 -67.50 45.38
C ARG A 104 21.91 -67.57 44.26
N GLU A 105 22.45 -67.46 43.05
CA GLU A 105 22.61 -68.63 42.17
C GLU A 105 22.26 -69.99 42.81
N ARG A 106 21.25 -70.67 42.23
CA ARG A 106 21.30 -72.02 41.64
C ARG A 106 20.02 -72.82 41.89
N SER A 107 19.52 -73.34 40.78
CA SER A 107 18.62 -74.49 40.63
C SER A 107 17.24 -74.42 41.31
N ARG A 108 16.20 -74.14 40.51
CA ARG A 108 15.27 -75.18 40.01
C ARG A 108 14.08 -74.58 39.24
N SER A 109 13.84 -75.22 38.10
CA SER A 109 12.55 -75.42 37.41
C SER A 109 11.73 -74.20 36.95
N ARG A 110 11.93 -73.92 35.67
CA ARG A 110 10.93 -73.49 34.68
C ARG A 110 9.58 -74.21 34.87
N GLU A 111 8.59 -73.61 35.55
CA GLU A 111 7.17 -73.87 35.22
C GLU A 111 6.10 -72.94 35.84
N ARG A 112 6.46 -71.76 36.37
CA ARG A 112 5.44 -70.83 36.93
C ARG A 112 5.56 -69.39 36.46
N ARG A 113 6.13 -69.16 35.27
CA ARG A 113 6.31 -67.81 34.69
C ARG A 113 5.41 -67.47 33.49
N ARG A 114 4.59 -68.39 32.97
CA ARG A 114 3.71 -68.10 31.83
C ARG A 114 2.30 -67.65 32.18
N SER A 115 1.79 -67.94 33.39
CA SER A 115 0.46 -67.49 33.84
C SER A 115 0.45 -66.08 34.43
N ARG A 116 1.50 -65.66 35.15
CA ARG A 116 1.57 -64.31 35.76
C ARG A 116 1.95 -63.18 34.82
N SER A 117 2.45 -63.48 33.61
CA SER A 117 2.82 -62.45 32.62
C SER A 117 1.64 -62.06 31.73
N ARG A 118 0.70 -62.98 31.45
CA ARG A 118 -0.51 -62.67 30.68
C ARG A 118 -1.50 -61.83 31.48
N ASP A 119 -1.65 -62.08 32.78
CA ASP A 119 -2.53 -61.25 33.63
C ASP A 119 -1.98 -59.84 33.84
N ARG A 120 -0.65 -59.69 34.01
CA ARG A 120 -0.03 -58.36 34.12
C ARG A 120 -0.06 -57.55 32.83
N GLU A 121 -0.02 -58.19 31.65
CA GLU A 121 -0.20 -57.49 30.37
C GLU A 121 -1.67 -57.15 30.10
N ARG A 122 -2.60 -58.01 30.52
CA ARG A 122 -4.05 -57.76 30.40
C ARG A 122 -4.50 -56.64 31.32
N ASP A 123 -3.94 -56.57 32.53
CA ASP A 123 -4.18 -55.48 33.48
C ASP A 123 -3.51 -54.19 33.05
N ARG A 124 -2.28 -54.22 32.50
CA ARG A 124 -1.65 -53.03 31.90
C ARG A 124 -2.36 -52.54 30.64
N ARG A 125 -2.95 -53.44 29.83
CA ARG A 125 -3.81 -53.05 28.69
C ARG A 125 -5.15 -52.49 29.16
N ARG A 126 -5.75 -53.05 30.23
CA ARG A 126 -6.98 -52.52 30.85
C ARG A 126 -6.75 -51.18 31.56
N GLU A 127 -5.60 -50.97 32.19
CA GLU A 127 -5.23 -49.69 32.78
C GLU A 127 -4.87 -48.67 31.71
N ARG A 128 -4.21 -49.07 30.61
CA ARG A 128 -4.00 -48.19 29.45
C ARG A 128 -5.31 -47.88 28.73
N SER A 129 -6.23 -48.82 28.58
CA SER A 129 -7.55 -48.54 27.98
C SER A 129 -8.42 -47.69 28.91
N ARG A 130 -8.40 -47.92 30.23
CA ARG A 130 -9.11 -47.09 31.21
C ARG A 130 -8.49 -45.71 31.42
N SER A 131 -7.18 -45.55 31.26
CA SER A 131 -6.52 -44.24 31.29
C SER A 131 -6.65 -43.50 29.97
N LYS A 132 -6.78 -44.21 28.84
CA LYS A 132 -7.20 -43.63 27.55
C LYS A 132 -8.67 -43.23 27.59
N GLU A 133 -9.59 -44.09 28.03
CA GLU A 133 -11.00 -43.77 28.29
C GLU A 133 -11.17 -42.67 29.34
N ARG A 134 -10.33 -42.59 30.38
CA ARG A 134 -10.35 -41.47 31.34
C ARG A 134 -9.72 -40.20 30.76
N LYS A 135 -8.77 -40.28 29.83
CA LYS A 135 -8.23 -39.11 29.11
C LYS A 135 -9.19 -38.64 28.03
N ASP A 136 -9.88 -39.55 27.36
CA ASP A 136 -10.91 -39.29 26.36
C ASP A 136 -12.16 -38.75 27.08
N ARG A 137 -12.58 -39.32 28.21
CA ARG A 137 -13.64 -38.73 29.07
C ARG A 137 -13.25 -37.40 29.72
N LYS A 138 -11.98 -37.20 30.10
CA LYS A 138 -11.52 -35.88 30.58
C LYS A 138 -11.31 -34.87 29.46
N LYS A 139 -11.13 -35.31 28.21
CA LYS A 139 -11.17 -34.45 27.02
C LYS A 139 -12.61 -34.14 26.59
N GLU A 140 -13.53 -35.07 26.80
CA GLU A 140 -14.98 -34.86 26.66
C GLU A 140 -15.56 -33.98 27.77
N GLU A 141 -14.96 -33.95 28.97
CA GLU A 141 -15.38 -33.05 30.07
C GLU A 141 -14.70 -31.66 30.03
N SER A 142 -13.61 -31.50 29.28
CA SER A 142 -13.10 -30.18 28.88
C SER A 142 -13.72 -29.80 27.54
N ASP A 143 -15.04 -29.69 27.50
CA ASP A 143 -15.73 -29.03 26.40
C ASP A 143 -15.19 -27.59 26.33
N GLU A 144 -14.31 -27.34 25.37
CA GLU A 144 -14.05 -26.00 24.86
C GLU A 144 -15.38 -25.45 24.38
N GLU A 145 -16.13 -24.78 25.27
CA GLU A 145 -17.53 -24.36 25.09
C GLU A 145 -17.95 -24.33 23.62
N ILE A 146 -18.60 -25.40 23.18
CA ILE A 146 -18.98 -25.66 21.78
C ILE A 146 -19.96 -24.59 21.27
N VAL A 147 -20.46 -23.76 22.18
CA VAL A 147 -21.50 -22.78 21.96
C VAL A 147 -21.18 -21.51 22.75
N ASP A 148 -21.29 -20.35 22.11
CA ASP A 148 -21.31 -19.05 22.79
C ASP A 148 -22.58 -18.98 23.66
N ILE A 149 -22.41 -19.30 24.95
CA ILE A 149 -23.51 -19.56 25.90
C ILE A 149 -24.43 -18.34 26.02
N SER A 150 -23.88 -17.12 25.95
CA SER A 150 -24.66 -15.89 26.04
C SER A 150 -25.62 -15.75 24.86
N LYS A 151 -25.10 -15.86 23.63
CA LYS A 151 -25.92 -15.75 22.41
C LYS A 151 -26.93 -16.89 22.28
N MET A 152 -26.57 -18.10 22.71
CA MET A 152 -27.50 -19.23 22.76
C MET A 152 -28.64 -18.97 23.74
N GLN A 153 -28.34 -18.51 24.96
CA GLN A 153 -29.36 -18.18 25.96
C GLN A 153 -30.29 -17.07 25.47
N ASP A 154 -29.76 -16.06 24.78
CA ASP A 154 -30.56 -14.98 24.20
C ASP A 154 -31.45 -15.48 23.04
N ALA A 155 -30.92 -16.37 22.19
CA ALA A 155 -31.71 -17.05 21.16
C ALA A 155 -32.84 -17.91 21.76
N VAL A 156 -32.58 -18.67 22.83
CA VAL A 156 -33.58 -19.47 23.55
C VAL A 156 -34.63 -18.57 24.21
N LYS A 157 -34.21 -17.53 24.94
CA LYS A 157 -35.12 -16.56 25.57
C LYS A 157 -36.04 -15.91 24.53
N SER A 158 -35.50 -15.46 23.41
CA SER A 158 -36.28 -14.84 22.33
C SER A 158 -37.31 -15.78 21.70
N ARG A 159 -37.05 -17.09 21.68
CA ARG A 159 -37.94 -18.11 21.12
C ARG A 159 -39.10 -18.49 22.04
N TYR A 160 -38.85 -18.61 23.35
CA TYR A 160 -39.84 -19.15 24.31
C TYR A 160 -40.53 -18.11 25.18
N LEU A 161 -39.85 -17.00 25.52
CA LEU A 161 -40.39 -15.95 26.39
C LEU A 161 -41.15 -14.87 25.61
N GLY A 162 -41.29 -15.02 24.29
CA GLY A 162 -42.13 -14.14 23.47
C GLY A 162 -41.69 -12.67 23.51
N GLN A 163 -40.39 -12.39 23.64
CA GLN A 163 -39.90 -11.04 23.39
C GLN A 163 -40.39 -10.60 22.02
N GLN A 164 -41.00 -9.41 21.93
CA GLN A 164 -41.33 -8.82 20.64
C GLN A 164 -40.05 -8.82 19.83
N LYS A 165 -39.96 -9.68 18.80
CA LYS A 165 -38.98 -9.49 17.75
C LYS A 165 -39.15 -8.05 17.33
N GLU A 166 -38.18 -7.18 17.63
CA GLU A 166 -38.09 -5.93 16.89
C GLU A 166 -38.10 -6.40 15.44
N LYS A 167 -39.22 -6.13 14.73
CA LYS A 167 -39.30 -6.41 13.31
C LYS A 167 -38.02 -5.82 12.77
N ARG A 168 -37.11 -6.66 12.22
CA ARG A 168 -35.89 -6.22 11.54
C ARG A 168 -36.31 -4.93 10.87
N LYS A 169 -35.79 -3.78 11.32
CA LYS A 169 -36.13 -2.51 10.69
C LYS A 169 -35.74 -2.78 9.25
N ARG A 170 -36.73 -3.06 8.37
CA ARG A 170 -36.50 -3.05 6.93
C ARG A 170 -35.86 -1.70 6.77
N GLY A 171 -34.55 -1.67 6.52
CA GLY A 171 -33.78 -0.43 6.51
C GLY A 171 -34.64 0.53 5.72
N ARG A 172 -35.13 1.61 6.37
CA ARG A 172 -36.03 2.59 5.75
C ARG A 172 -35.51 2.76 4.34
N ARG A 173 -36.30 2.42 3.30
CA ARG A 173 -35.86 2.30 1.91
C ARG A 173 -34.77 3.32 1.59
N LEU A 174 -33.52 2.99 1.87
CA LEU A 174 -32.41 3.93 1.68
C LEU A 174 -32.14 4.00 0.17
N HIS A 175 -32.55 2.93 -0.51
CA HIS A 175 -32.60 2.70 -1.95
C HIS A 175 -33.38 3.75 -2.76
N GLU A 176 -34.22 4.59 -2.14
CA GLU A 176 -34.84 5.72 -2.87
C GLU A 176 -33.93 6.96 -2.93
N ARG A 177 -32.85 7.03 -2.13
CA ARG A 177 -31.99 8.25 -2.02
C ARG A 177 -30.48 8.01 -2.06
N LYS A 178 -29.97 6.83 -1.69
CA LYS A 178 -28.55 6.47 -1.72
C LYS A 178 -28.39 5.05 -2.28
N PHE A 179 -27.70 4.93 -3.40
CA PHE A 179 -27.28 3.63 -3.93
C PHE A 179 -26.11 3.13 -3.09
N VAL A 180 -26.36 2.09 -2.30
CA VAL A 180 -25.32 1.35 -1.58
C VAL A 180 -25.02 0.14 -2.45
N PHE A 181 -23.79 0.07 -2.98
CA PHE A 181 -23.37 -1.00 -3.89
C PHE A 181 -22.88 -2.24 -3.15
N ASP A 182 -22.44 -2.06 -1.90
CA ASP A 182 -21.98 -3.14 -1.04
C ASP A 182 -23.07 -3.59 -0.06
N TRP A 183 -23.06 -4.86 0.28
CA TRP A 183 -23.91 -5.41 1.33
C TRP A 183 -23.38 -4.96 2.70
N ASP A 184 -24.28 -4.56 3.60
CA ASP A 184 -23.90 -4.23 4.97
C ASP A 184 -23.47 -5.50 5.72
N ALA A 185 -22.39 -5.44 6.51
CA ALA A 185 -21.93 -6.56 7.34
C ALA A 185 -23.01 -6.97 8.37
N GLY A 186 -23.92 -6.05 8.73
CA GLY A 186 -25.09 -6.36 9.55
C GLY A 186 -26.15 -7.24 8.86
N GLU A 187 -26.06 -7.42 7.54
CA GLU A 187 -26.92 -8.34 6.77
C GLU A 187 -26.33 -9.76 6.68
N ASP A 188 -25.11 -9.98 7.17
CA ASP A 188 -24.50 -11.31 7.28
C ASP A 188 -25.32 -12.22 8.20
N THR A 189 -25.55 -13.45 7.74
CA THR A 189 -26.34 -14.47 8.43
C THR A 189 -25.51 -15.66 8.88
N SER A 190 -24.21 -15.68 8.53
CA SER A 190 -23.30 -16.78 8.82
C SER A 190 -22.77 -16.79 10.25
N GLN A 191 -22.95 -15.68 10.99
CA GLN A 191 -22.56 -15.56 12.40
C GLN A 191 -23.47 -16.41 13.31
N ASP A 192 -23.11 -17.68 13.47
CA ASP A 192 -23.77 -18.59 14.40
C ASP A 192 -23.12 -18.53 15.79
N TYR A 193 -23.86 -18.90 16.83
CA TYR A 193 -23.32 -19.05 18.19
C TYR A 193 -22.83 -20.47 18.45
N ASN A 194 -23.19 -21.43 17.60
CA ASN A 194 -22.79 -22.82 17.73
C ASN A 194 -21.61 -23.15 16.79
N LYS A 195 -20.51 -23.66 17.36
CA LYS A 195 -19.29 -24.01 16.61
C LYS A 195 -19.54 -25.04 15.51
N LEU A 196 -20.52 -25.93 15.67
CA LEU A 196 -20.90 -26.90 14.62
C LEU A 196 -21.40 -26.23 13.33
N TYR A 197 -22.00 -25.04 13.45
CA TYR A 197 -22.51 -24.28 12.32
C TYR A 197 -21.55 -23.18 11.86
N GLN A 198 -20.57 -22.80 12.69
CA GLN A 198 -19.44 -21.95 12.31
C GLN A 198 -18.41 -22.77 11.51
N GLU A 199 -17.97 -23.91 12.05
CA GLU A 199 -17.04 -24.86 11.40
C GLU A 199 -17.81 -25.99 10.75
N ARG A 200 -18.62 -25.66 9.74
CA ARG A 200 -19.39 -26.69 9.01
C ARG A 200 -18.43 -27.66 8.35
N HIS A 201 -18.68 -28.95 8.53
CA HIS A 201 -17.96 -29.98 7.79
C HIS A 201 -18.17 -29.78 6.29
N GLU A 202 -17.13 -29.33 5.59
CA GLU A 202 -17.18 -29.16 4.15
C GLU A 202 -17.35 -30.50 3.45
N ILE A 203 -18.19 -30.52 2.42
CA ILE A 203 -18.51 -31.74 1.69
C ILE A 203 -17.26 -32.22 0.95
N GLN A 204 -16.68 -33.31 1.44
CA GLN A 204 -15.65 -34.03 0.71
C GLN A 204 -16.33 -34.96 -0.30
N PHE A 205 -16.49 -34.51 -1.55
CA PHE A 205 -17.12 -35.25 -2.67
C PHE A 205 -16.37 -36.55 -3.04
N TYR A 206 -16.40 -37.54 -2.14
CA TYR A 206 -15.65 -38.80 -2.20
C TYR A 206 -14.14 -38.61 -2.46
N GLY A 207 -13.59 -37.43 -2.10
CA GLY A 207 -12.22 -37.03 -2.40
C GLY A 207 -11.92 -36.78 -3.90
N ARG A 208 -12.92 -36.83 -4.79
CA ARG A 208 -12.75 -36.69 -6.25
C ARG A 208 -13.38 -35.43 -6.83
N GLY A 209 -14.49 -34.97 -6.26
CA GLY A 209 -15.12 -33.70 -6.67
C GLY A 209 -14.46 -32.49 -6.00
N SER A 210 -14.52 -31.34 -6.66
CA SER A 210 -14.04 -30.04 -6.18
C SER A 210 -15.17 -29.03 -6.22
N ILE A 211 -15.11 -28.04 -5.34
CA ILE A 211 -16.03 -26.90 -5.32
C ILE A 211 -15.75 -26.04 -6.57
N ALA A 212 -16.81 -25.59 -7.23
CA ALA A 212 -16.72 -24.80 -8.44
C ALA A 212 -16.14 -23.40 -8.17
N GLY A 213 -15.35 -22.88 -9.11
CA GLY A 213 -14.78 -21.52 -9.06
C GLY A 213 -13.51 -21.35 -8.23
N MET A 214 -13.19 -22.29 -7.34
CA MET A 214 -11.92 -22.30 -6.59
C MET A 214 -10.84 -23.10 -7.33
N ASP A 215 -9.57 -22.74 -7.14
CA ASP A 215 -8.46 -23.50 -7.72
C ASP A 215 -8.46 -24.95 -7.21
N VAL A 216 -8.40 -25.88 -8.15
CA VAL A 216 -8.47 -27.32 -7.87
C VAL A 216 -7.23 -27.79 -7.13
N ASN A 217 -6.06 -27.18 -7.39
CA ASN A 217 -4.82 -27.56 -6.73
C ASN A 217 -4.77 -27.07 -5.28
N SER A 218 -5.18 -25.83 -5.00
CA SER A 218 -5.38 -25.32 -3.64
C SER A 218 -6.34 -26.21 -2.85
N GLN A 219 -7.50 -26.54 -3.44
CA GLN A 219 -8.48 -27.43 -2.81
C GLN A 219 -7.93 -28.83 -2.54
N LYS A 220 -7.09 -29.39 -3.42
CA LYS A 220 -6.46 -30.69 -3.19
C LYS A 220 -5.46 -30.67 -2.02
N MET A 221 -4.82 -29.52 -1.76
CA MET A 221 -3.90 -29.33 -0.62
C MET A 221 -4.67 -29.17 0.69
N GLU A 222 -5.80 -28.46 0.68
CA GLU A 222 -6.65 -28.23 1.85
C GLU A 222 -7.53 -29.43 2.21
N LYS A 223 -7.92 -30.24 1.22
CA LYS A 223 -8.69 -31.47 1.44
C LYS A 223 -7.93 -32.38 2.41
N GLY A 224 -8.57 -32.68 3.54
CA GLY A 224 -8.01 -33.56 4.55
C GLY A 224 -7.60 -34.93 3.98
N SER A 225 -6.45 -35.44 4.42
CA SER A 225 -5.86 -36.74 4.04
C SER A 225 -6.75 -37.98 4.22
N PHE A 226 -8.00 -37.81 4.65
CA PHE A 226 -8.95 -38.87 4.99
C PHE A 226 -9.19 -39.84 3.83
N TYR A 227 -9.66 -39.34 2.68
CA TYR A 227 -9.92 -40.20 1.52
C TYR A 227 -8.63 -40.75 0.90
N GLN A 228 -7.51 -40.03 0.99
CA GLN A 228 -6.21 -40.53 0.53
C GLN A 228 -5.77 -41.74 1.35
N LYS A 229 -5.85 -41.66 2.69
CA LYS A 229 -5.59 -42.78 3.60
C LYS A 229 -6.52 -43.97 3.36
N ILE A 230 -7.81 -43.71 3.11
CA ILE A 230 -8.79 -44.77 2.80
C ILE A 230 -8.45 -45.47 1.48
N MET A 231 -8.09 -44.70 0.44
CA MET A 231 -7.73 -45.26 -0.86
C MET A 231 -6.42 -46.06 -0.79
N GLU A 232 -5.44 -45.62 -0.02
CA GLU A 232 -4.20 -46.36 0.23
C GLU A 232 -4.44 -47.68 0.99
N GLN A 233 -5.41 -47.71 1.91
CA GLN A 233 -5.76 -48.93 2.65
C GLN A 233 -6.61 -49.92 1.85
N ARG A 234 -7.51 -49.44 0.97
CA ARG A 234 -8.50 -50.27 0.27
C ARG A 234 -8.09 -50.75 -1.12
N ARG A 235 -7.20 -50.04 -1.82
CA ARG A 235 -6.76 -50.43 -3.18
C ARG A 235 -5.87 -51.66 -3.18
N THR A 236 -6.03 -52.51 -4.19
CA THR A 236 -5.07 -53.60 -4.52
C THR A 236 -3.74 -53.02 -5.02
N GLU A 237 -2.69 -53.84 -5.08
CA GLU A 237 -1.38 -53.40 -5.58
C GLU A 237 -1.46 -52.92 -7.04
N ASP A 238 -2.18 -53.64 -7.90
CA ASP A 238 -2.39 -53.27 -9.31
C ASP A 238 -3.13 -51.92 -9.45
N GLU A 239 -4.17 -51.68 -8.63
CA GLU A 239 -4.91 -50.41 -8.64
C GLU A 239 -4.05 -49.23 -8.13
N LYS A 240 -3.16 -49.48 -7.16
CA LYS A 240 -2.19 -48.48 -6.70
C LYS A 240 -1.21 -48.11 -7.81
N GLU A 241 -0.75 -49.09 -8.59
CA GLU A 241 0.15 -48.86 -9.71
C GLU A 241 -0.55 -48.12 -10.87
N GLN A 242 -1.79 -48.48 -11.21
CA GLN A 242 -2.59 -47.75 -12.21
C GLN A 242 -2.84 -46.30 -11.80
N GLU A 243 -3.17 -46.04 -10.52
CA GLU A 243 -3.34 -44.68 -10.03
C GLU A 243 -2.02 -43.90 -10.08
N LYS A 244 -0.92 -44.52 -9.65
CA LYS A 244 0.40 -43.88 -9.70
C LYS A 244 0.73 -43.46 -11.14
N ASN A 245 0.49 -44.33 -12.11
CA ASN A 245 0.70 -44.03 -13.53
C ASN A 245 -0.21 -42.89 -14.04
N ARG A 246 -1.48 -42.84 -13.59
CA ARG A 246 -2.39 -41.73 -13.91
C ARG A 246 -1.90 -40.40 -13.33
N VAL A 247 -1.54 -40.40 -12.05
CA VAL A 247 -1.02 -39.22 -11.34
C VAL A 247 0.29 -38.75 -11.95
N GLU A 248 1.19 -39.64 -12.37
CA GLU A 248 2.41 -39.27 -13.09
C GLU A 248 2.12 -38.64 -14.44
N LYS A 249 1.13 -39.15 -15.19
CA LYS A 249 0.68 -38.52 -16.46
C LYS A 249 0.08 -37.14 -16.22
N GLU A 250 -0.76 -36.97 -15.20
CA GLU A 250 -1.32 -35.66 -14.81
C GLU A 250 -0.22 -34.70 -14.39
N LYS A 251 0.69 -35.11 -13.50
CA LYS A 251 1.85 -34.31 -13.09
C LYS A 251 2.74 -33.93 -14.28
N LYS A 252 2.89 -34.80 -15.28
CA LYS A 252 3.63 -34.49 -16.51
C LYS A 252 2.92 -33.42 -17.34
N LYS A 253 1.58 -33.46 -17.42
CA LYS A 253 0.78 -32.41 -18.06
C LYS A 253 0.87 -31.09 -17.30
N GLU A 254 0.70 -31.12 -15.97
CA GLU A 254 0.84 -29.94 -15.11
C GLU A 254 2.22 -29.31 -15.22
N ARG A 255 3.30 -30.11 -15.20
CA ARG A 255 4.67 -29.64 -15.41
C ARG A 255 4.87 -29.03 -16.79
N LYS A 256 4.27 -29.60 -17.83
CA LYS A 256 4.34 -29.02 -19.19
C LYS A 256 3.64 -27.67 -19.24
N VAL A 257 2.42 -27.58 -18.73
CA VAL A 257 1.68 -26.30 -18.67
C VAL A 257 2.45 -25.27 -17.84
N ALA A 258 2.95 -25.66 -16.67
CA ALA A 258 3.75 -24.79 -15.81
C ALA A 258 5.06 -24.35 -16.49
N HIS A 259 5.65 -25.18 -17.35
CA HIS A 259 6.83 -24.85 -18.15
C HIS A 259 6.52 -23.86 -19.29
N ASP A 260 5.40 -24.07 -19.99
CA ASP A 260 5.01 -23.21 -21.12
C ASP A 260 4.55 -21.82 -20.61
N ASP A 261 3.86 -21.78 -19.47
CA ASP A 261 3.34 -20.56 -18.83
C ASP A 261 4.32 -19.91 -17.83
N ARG A 262 5.61 -20.28 -17.86
CA ARG A 262 6.63 -19.63 -17.02
C ARG A 262 6.68 -18.12 -17.26
N HIS A 263 7.02 -17.39 -16.21
CA HIS A 263 7.32 -15.97 -16.31
C HIS A 263 8.57 -15.73 -17.17
N TRP A 264 8.60 -14.62 -17.93
CA TRP A 264 9.68 -14.30 -18.87
C TRP A 264 11.08 -14.27 -18.26
N ARG A 265 11.18 -13.99 -16.95
CA ARG A 265 12.44 -14.00 -16.17
C ARG A 265 13.12 -15.38 -16.11
N MET A 266 12.35 -16.46 -16.29
CA MET A 266 12.84 -17.84 -16.25
C MET A 266 12.96 -18.47 -17.64
N LYS A 267 12.66 -17.70 -18.69
CA LYS A 267 12.69 -18.15 -20.08
C LYS A 267 13.96 -17.64 -20.76
N GLU A 268 14.41 -18.37 -21.77
CA GLU A 268 15.46 -17.89 -22.67
C GLU A 268 14.86 -17.02 -23.80
N LEU A 269 15.68 -16.20 -24.46
CA LEU A 269 15.18 -15.24 -25.47
C LEU A 269 14.45 -15.94 -26.63
N HIS A 270 14.98 -17.08 -27.07
CA HIS A 270 14.40 -17.86 -28.17
C HIS A 270 13.09 -18.57 -27.79
N GLU A 271 12.83 -18.76 -26.49
CA GLU A 271 11.59 -19.36 -25.98
C GLU A 271 10.46 -18.32 -25.77
N MET A 272 10.77 -17.02 -25.89
CA MET A 272 9.83 -15.94 -25.64
C MET A 272 8.74 -15.86 -26.72
N THR A 273 7.49 -16.08 -26.32
CA THR A 273 6.31 -15.96 -27.18
C THR A 273 5.74 -14.54 -27.19
N GLU A 274 4.82 -14.24 -28.11
CA GLU A 274 4.12 -12.94 -28.13
C GLU A 274 3.35 -12.65 -26.84
N ARG A 275 2.79 -13.69 -26.20
CA ARG A 275 2.15 -13.57 -24.87
C ARG A 275 3.17 -13.12 -23.83
N ASP A 276 4.36 -13.71 -23.83
CA ASP A 276 5.41 -13.36 -22.88
C ASP A 276 5.89 -11.93 -23.09
N TRP A 277 6.01 -11.48 -24.34
CA TRP A 277 6.33 -10.07 -24.65
C TRP A 277 5.21 -9.11 -24.26
N ARG A 278 3.95 -9.54 -24.28
CA ARG A 278 2.85 -8.74 -23.76
C ARG A 278 2.93 -8.62 -22.24
N ILE A 279 3.13 -9.73 -21.53
CA ILE A 279 3.34 -9.75 -20.06
C ILE A 279 4.55 -8.88 -19.69
N PHE A 280 5.66 -9.01 -20.42
CA PHE A 280 6.86 -8.19 -20.21
C PHE A 280 6.55 -6.70 -20.28
N ARG A 281 5.78 -6.28 -21.29
CA ARG A 281 5.36 -4.88 -21.45
C ARG A 281 4.39 -4.45 -20.34
N GLU A 282 3.47 -5.32 -19.93
CA GLU A 282 2.56 -5.08 -18.81
C GLU A 282 3.33 -4.89 -17.49
N ASP A 283 4.29 -5.75 -17.19
CA ASP A 283 5.13 -5.70 -15.97
C ASP A 283 5.95 -4.41 -15.86
N PHE A 284 6.42 -3.89 -16.99
CA PHE A 284 7.19 -2.64 -17.06
C PHE A 284 6.32 -1.42 -17.43
N ASN A 285 4.99 -1.58 -17.50
CA ASN A 285 4.03 -0.54 -17.87
C ASN A 285 4.38 0.16 -19.20
N ILE A 286 4.82 -0.59 -20.20
CA ILE A 286 5.21 -0.09 -21.52
C ILE A 286 4.01 -0.21 -22.48
N THR A 287 3.55 0.92 -23.00
CA THR A 287 2.55 0.96 -24.08
C THR A 287 3.20 1.53 -25.34
N ILE A 288 2.88 0.95 -26.50
CA ILE A 288 3.54 1.30 -27.75
C ILE A 288 2.49 1.66 -28.80
N LYS A 289 2.77 2.68 -29.62
CA LYS A 289 2.02 3.01 -30.83
C LYS A 289 3.00 3.14 -32.01
N GLY A 290 2.53 2.86 -33.22
CA GLY A 290 3.31 3.06 -34.46
C GLY A 290 3.95 1.79 -35.02
N GLY A 291 3.27 1.16 -36.00
CA GLY A 291 3.81 0.12 -36.87
C GLY A 291 4.49 -1.09 -36.20
N LYS A 292 5.33 -1.79 -36.95
CA LYS A 292 6.14 -2.92 -36.45
C LYS A 292 7.28 -2.38 -35.59
N VAL A 293 7.16 -2.51 -34.27
CA VAL A 293 8.18 -2.08 -33.30
C VAL A 293 9.02 -3.28 -32.85
N PRO A 294 10.36 -3.15 -32.75
CA PRO A 294 11.22 -4.20 -32.24
C PRO A 294 10.85 -4.59 -30.80
N ARG A 295 11.25 -5.82 -30.44
CA ARG A 295 11.02 -6.36 -29.09
C ARG A 295 11.87 -5.59 -28.07
N PRO A 296 11.36 -5.37 -26.85
CA PRO A 296 12.12 -4.70 -25.81
C PRO A 296 13.28 -5.58 -25.29
N LEU A 297 14.31 -4.94 -24.75
CA LEU A 297 15.46 -5.62 -24.15
C LEU A 297 15.11 -6.19 -22.77
N ARG A 298 15.43 -7.46 -22.52
CA ARG A 298 15.32 -8.06 -21.17
C ARG A 298 16.57 -7.81 -20.33
N ASN A 299 17.73 -7.70 -20.97
CA ASN A 299 19.00 -7.31 -20.36
C ASN A 299 19.88 -6.57 -21.41
N TRP A 300 21.05 -6.10 -21.01
CA TRP A 300 21.97 -5.39 -21.90
C TRP A 300 22.66 -6.28 -22.94
N GLU A 301 22.77 -7.58 -22.70
CA GLU A 301 23.45 -8.52 -23.61
C GLU A 301 22.64 -8.71 -24.90
N GLU A 302 21.31 -8.69 -24.79
CA GLU A 302 20.38 -8.80 -25.92
C GLU A 302 20.38 -7.58 -26.85
N ALA A 303 21.03 -6.48 -26.46
CA ALA A 303 21.11 -5.27 -27.27
C ALA A 303 22.16 -5.35 -28.37
N GLU A 304 23.01 -6.41 -28.37
CA GLU A 304 24.08 -6.64 -29.36
C GLU A 304 24.98 -5.41 -29.57
N LEU A 305 25.24 -4.66 -28.49
CA LEU A 305 26.00 -3.42 -28.54
C LEU A 305 27.48 -3.70 -28.82
N PRO A 306 28.19 -2.76 -29.49
CA PRO A 306 29.64 -2.85 -29.66
C PRO A 306 30.34 -3.05 -28.30
N PRO A 307 31.41 -3.87 -28.21
CA PRO A 307 32.07 -4.18 -26.94
C PRO A 307 32.56 -2.95 -26.17
N GLU A 308 32.97 -1.90 -26.88
CA GLU A 308 33.39 -0.62 -26.29
C GLU A 308 32.24 0.10 -25.59
N VAL A 309 31.07 0.15 -26.25
CA VAL A 309 29.86 0.76 -25.68
C VAL A 309 29.34 -0.06 -24.51
N TYR A 310 29.35 -1.40 -24.61
CA TYR A 310 28.92 -2.28 -23.54
C TYR A 310 29.81 -2.14 -22.28
N ARG A 311 31.14 -2.05 -22.46
CA ARG A 311 32.07 -1.75 -21.35
C ARG A 311 31.79 -0.39 -20.72
N ALA A 312 31.53 0.64 -21.54
CA ALA A 312 31.18 1.96 -21.03
C ALA A 312 29.90 1.93 -20.18
N ILE A 313 28.87 1.18 -20.58
CA ILE A 313 27.64 1.00 -19.77
C ILE A 313 27.96 0.40 -18.40
N GLN A 314 28.81 -0.62 -18.35
CA GLN A 314 29.22 -1.29 -17.11
C GLN A 314 30.04 -0.37 -16.20
N GLU A 315 31.01 0.37 -16.74
CA GLU A 315 31.86 1.29 -15.98
C GLU A 315 31.08 2.50 -15.42
N VAL A 316 30.11 3.01 -16.18
CA VAL A 316 29.24 4.10 -15.73
C VAL A 316 28.26 3.63 -14.65
N GLY A 317 28.00 2.32 -14.55
CA GLY A 317 27.23 1.71 -13.46
C GLY A 317 25.76 1.42 -13.79
N TYR A 318 25.39 1.32 -15.08
CA TYR A 318 24.04 0.95 -15.51
C TYR A 318 23.85 -0.58 -15.46
N THR A 319 23.38 -1.12 -14.34
CA THR A 319 23.24 -2.57 -14.13
C THR A 319 22.13 -3.20 -14.97
N GLU A 320 20.96 -2.57 -15.04
CA GLU A 320 19.82 -3.03 -15.83
C GLU A 320 19.19 -1.88 -16.64
N PRO A 321 18.64 -2.16 -17.83
CA PRO A 321 17.95 -1.14 -18.61
C PRO A 321 16.63 -0.74 -17.94
N THR A 322 16.34 0.56 -17.89
CA THR A 322 15.05 1.08 -17.40
C THR A 322 13.93 0.82 -18.41
N PRO A 323 12.64 0.88 -18.03
CA PRO A 323 11.53 0.59 -18.94
C PRO A 323 11.58 1.36 -20.27
N ILE A 324 11.94 2.65 -20.23
CA ILE A 324 12.07 3.46 -21.45
C ILE A 324 13.26 3.01 -22.30
N GLN A 325 14.40 2.68 -21.68
CA GLN A 325 15.60 2.19 -22.36
C GLN A 325 15.33 0.86 -23.05
N ARG A 326 14.65 -0.07 -22.37
CA ARG A 326 14.31 -1.41 -22.89
C ARG A 326 13.61 -1.34 -24.24
N GLN A 327 12.70 -0.39 -24.42
CA GLN A 327 11.90 -0.29 -25.64
C GLN A 327 12.43 0.76 -26.63
N ALA A 328 12.96 1.90 -26.16
CA ALA A 328 13.42 2.97 -27.04
C ALA A 328 14.77 2.66 -27.70
N ILE A 329 15.69 1.95 -27.04
CA ILE A 329 17.02 1.65 -27.57
C ILE A 329 16.93 0.76 -28.83
N PRO A 330 16.19 -0.37 -28.83
CA PRO A 330 16.04 -1.18 -30.04
C PRO A 330 15.43 -0.40 -31.22
N ILE A 331 14.48 0.49 -30.95
CA ILE A 331 13.88 1.35 -31.99
C ILE A 331 14.92 2.35 -32.52
N GLY A 332 15.71 2.91 -31.60
CA GLY A 332 16.83 3.80 -31.89
C GLY A 332 17.85 3.18 -32.83
N LEU A 333 18.25 1.93 -32.54
CA LEU A 333 19.22 1.17 -33.32
C LEU A 333 18.74 0.86 -34.75
N GLN A 334 17.42 0.81 -34.97
CA GLN A 334 16.81 0.66 -36.30
C GLN A 334 16.67 1.98 -37.08
N ASN A 335 17.31 3.07 -36.63
CA ASN A 335 17.20 4.40 -37.22
C ASN A 335 15.76 4.96 -37.28
N ARG A 336 14.81 4.42 -36.51
CA ARG A 336 13.41 4.85 -36.54
C ARG A 336 13.19 6.04 -35.61
N ASP A 337 12.32 6.96 -35.99
CA ASP A 337 11.98 8.12 -35.15
C ASP A 337 11.19 7.68 -33.92
N VAL A 338 11.42 8.34 -32.77
CA VAL A 338 10.85 7.92 -31.48
C VAL A 338 10.20 9.08 -30.76
N ILE A 339 9.00 8.87 -30.24
CA ILE A 339 8.39 9.72 -29.21
C ILE A 339 8.36 8.93 -27.91
N GLY A 340 9.23 9.30 -26.96
CA GLY A 340 9.25 8.71 -25.64
C GLY A 340 8.44 9.54 -24.66
N VAL A 341 7.33 8.99 -24.19
CA VAL A 341 6.50 9.61 -23.15
C VAL A 341 6.84 8.98 -21.81
N ALA A 342 7.67 9.68 -21.05
CA ALA A 342 8.13 9.23 -19.75
C ALA A 342 8.53 10.41 -18.86
N GLU A 343 8.37 10.23 -17.55
CA GLU A 343 8.73 11.24 -16.57
C GLU A 343 10.25 11.45 -16.46
N THR A 344 10.65 12.57 -15.87
CA THR A 344 12.04 12.86 -15.52
C THR A 344 12.60 11.81 -14.56
N GLY A 345 13.86 11.39 -14.74
CA GLY A 345 14.47 10.35 -13.92
C GLY A 345 14.14 8.90 -14.33
N SER A 346 13.32 8.69 -15.37
CA SER A 346 13.04 7.36 -15.93
C SER A 346 14.19 6.75 -16.74
N GLY A 347 15.33 7.46 -16.86
CA GLY A 347 16.49 7.04 -17.65
C GLY A 347 16.44 7.44 -19.14
N LYS A 348 15.65 8.47 -19.49
CA LYS A 348 15.51 9.00 -20.86
C LYS A 348 16.84 9.33 -21.52
N THR A 349 17.76 9.95 -20.78
CA THR A 349 19.07 10.39 -21.29
C THR A 349 19.84 9.25 -21.92
N ALA A 350 20.07 8.14 -21.21
CA ALA A 350 20.74 6.98 -21.77
C ALA A 350 19.91 6.29 -22.89
N ALA A 351 18.59 6.40 -22.87
CA ALA A 351 17.74 5.80 -23.90
C ALA A 351 17.96 6.41 -25.30
N PHE A 352 18.20 7.73 -25.40
CA PHE A 352 18.59 8.35 -26.68
C PHE A 352 20.10 8.40 -26.91
N LEU A 353 20.91 8.44 -25.85
CA LEU A 353 22.37 8.49 -26.00
C LEU A 353 22.91 7.17 -26.53
N LEU A 354 22.45 6.02 -26.04
CA LEU A 354 23.06 4.73 -26.41
C LEU A 354 22.99 4.44 -27.91
N PRO A 355 21.84 4.57 -28.61
CA PRO A 355 21.80 4.43 -30.07
C PRO A 355 22.68 5.45 -30.79
N LEU A 356 22.76 6.69 -30.28
CA LEU A 356 23.63 7.73 -30.81
C LEU A 356 25.11 7.34 -30.71
N LEU A 357 25.55 6.86 -29.54
CA LEU A 357 26.92 6.47 -29.26
C LEU A 357 27.34 5.25 -30.09
N VAL A 358 26.46 4.25 -30.24
CA VAL A 358 26.68 3.10 -31.15
C VAL A 358 26.94 3.56 -32.58
N TRP A 359 26.16 4.54 -33.03
CA TRP A 359 26.34 5.07 -34.38
C TRP A 359 27.60 5.93 -34.51
N ILE A 360 27.90 6.84 -33.57
CA ILE A 360 29.12 7.68 -33.63
C ILE A 360 30.39 6.80 -33.60
N THR A 361 30.43 5.77 -32.76
CA THR A 361 31.57 4.85 -32.66
C THR A 361 31.77 3.99 -33.91
N SER A 362 30.73 3.80 -34.71
CA SER A 362 30.83 3.13 -36.02
C SER A 362 31.46 4.01 -37.11
N LEU A 363 31.54 5.33 -36.90
CA LEU A 363 32.09 6.28 -37.86
C LEU A 363 33.60 6.50 -37.66
N PRO A 364 34.35 6.86 -38.72
CA PRO A 364 35.72 7.33 -38.58
C PRO A 364 35.79 8.60 -37.73
N LYS A 365 36.78 8.65 -36.82
CA LYS A 365 37.02 9.79 -35.91
C LYS A 365 37.16 11.11 -36.69
N MET A 366 36.64 12.20 -36.10
CA MET A 366 36.73 13.54 -36.68
C MET A 366 38.14 14.14 -36.49
N GLU A 367 39.08 13.70 -37.33
CA GLU A 367 40.47 14.17 -37.30
C GLU A 367 40.78 15.24 -38.37
N ARG A 368 39.96 15.33 -39.44
CA ARG A 368 40.16 16.32 -40.53
C ARG A 368 39.34 17.58 -40.30
N GLN A 369 39.96 18.75 -40.56
CA GLN A 369 39.34 20.07 -40.39
C GLN A 369 38.04 20.23 -41.20
N GLU A 370 37.96 19.68 -42.41
CA GLU A 370 36.74 19.68 -43.23
C GLU A 370 35.55 19.02 -42.52
N HIS A 371 35.79 18.01 -41.69
CA HIS A 371 34.75 17.39 -40.89
C HIS A 371 34.37 18.26 -39.70
N CYS A 372 35.33 18.95 -39.08
CA CYS A 372 35.07 19.88 -37.99
C CYS A 372 34.18 21.06 -38.43
N ASP A 373 34.41 21.58 -39.64
CA ASP A 373 33.70 22.75 -40.17
C ASP A 373 32.25 22.43 -40.58
N ASN A 374 31.93 21.15 -40.81
CA ASN A 374 30.58 20.71 -41.18
C ASN A 374 29.60 20.59 -39.99
N GLY A 375 30.08 20.83 -38.76
CA GLY A 375 29.26 20.87 -37.55
C GLY A 375 29.18 19.54 -36.79
N PRO A 376 28.25 19.40 -35.83
CA PRO A 376 28.12 18.18 -35.04
C PRO A 376 27.34 17.11 -35.79
N TYR A 377 27.55 15.85 -35.38
CA TYR A 377 26.73 14.73 -35.83
C TYR A 377 25.35 14.71 -35.17
N ALA A 378 25.26 15.20 -33.93
CA ALA A 378 24.04 15.23 -33.15
C ALA A 378 23.82 16.54 -32.40
N ILE A 379 22.54 16.91 -32.27
CA ILE A 379 22.09 18.02 -31.42
C ILE A 379 21.09 17.49 -30.41
N ILE A 380 21.28 17.89 -29.16
CA ILE A 380 20.37 17.63 -28.06
C ILE A 380 19.85 18.97 -27.56
N MET A 381 18.57 19.24 -27.80
CA MET A 381 17.92 20.43 -27.28
C MET A 381 17.26 20.11 -25.94
N ALA A 382 17.50 20.96 -24.95
CA ALA A 382 16.85 20.91 -23.65
C ALA A 382 16.24 22.29 -23.30
N PRO A 383 15.07 22.36 -22.65
CA PRO A 383 14.39 23.61 -22.31
C PRO A 383 15.17 24.53 -21.39
N THR A 384 15.97 23.96 -20.48
CA THR A 384 16.71 24.75 -19.47
C THR A 384 18.19 24.44 -19.46
N ARG A 385 18.97 25.37 -18.91
CA ARG A 385 20.42 25.24 -18.80
C ARG A 385 20.80 24.10 -17.87
N GLU A 386 20.07 23.97 -16.76
CA GLU A 386 20.29 22.95 -15.75
C GLU A 386 20.09 21.55 -16.34
N LEU A 387 19.05 21.35 -17.15
CA LEU A 387 18.83 20.07 -17.83
C LEU A 387 19.89 19.82 -18.91
N ALA A 388 20.29 20.84 -19.67
CA ALA A 388 21.38 20.73 -20.64
C ALA A 388 22.72 20.34 -19.98
N GLN A 389 23.04 20.91 -18.80
CA GLN A 389 24.22 20.54 -18.02
C GLN A 389 24.14 19.10 -17.50
N GLN A 390 22.99 18.66 -17.00
CA GLN A 390 22.79 17.26 -16.58
C GLN A 390 23.00 16.29 -17.74
N ILE A 391 22.46 16.62 -18.92
CA ILE A 391 22.69 15.82 -20.13
C ILE A 391 24.18 15.86 -20.52
N GLU A 392 24.85 17.00 -20.41
CA GLU A 392 26.29 17.12 -20.71
C GLU A 392 27.15 16.30 -19.75
N GLU A 393 26.89 16.36 -18.45
CA GLU A 393 27.58 15.54 -17.45
C GLU A 393 27.40 14.05 -17.75
N GLU A 394 26.17 13.63 -18.03
CA GLU A 394 25.87 12.24 -18.35
C GLU A 394 26.53 11.81 -19.67
N THR A 395 26.45 12.65 -20.71
CA THR A 395 27.07 12.36 -22.00
C THR A 395 28.59 12.29 -21.88
N ASN A 396 29.21 13.15 -21.05
CA ASN A 396 30.66 13.13 -20.81
C ASN A 396 31.14 11.86 -20.10
N LYS A 397 30.31 11.21 -19.26
CA LYS A 397 30.67 9.92 -18.64
C LYS A 397 30.92 8.86 -19.71
N PHE A 398 30.05 8.77 -20.71
CA PHE A 398 30.23 7.88 -21.87
C PHE A 398 31.28 8.40 -22.84
N GLY A 399 31.27 9.70 -23.13
CA GLY A 399 32.12 10.34 -24.12
C GLY A 399 33.62 10.25 -23.79
N LYS A 400 34.00 10.35 -22.52
CA LYS A 400 35.39 10.16 -22.07
C LYS A 400 35.93 8.76 -22.36
N LEU A 401 35.09 7.73 -22.22
CA LEU A 401 35.47 6.33 -22.46
C LEU A 401 35.53 6.01 -23.97
N LEU A 402 34.63 6.61 -24.75
CA LEU A 402 34.51 6.36 -26.19
C LEU A 402 35.28 7.35 -27.08
N GLY A 403 35.89 8.39 -26.49
CA GLY A 403 36.62 9.42 -27.21
C GLY A 403 35.73 10.39 -28.01
N ILE A 404 34.52 10.66 -27.52
CA ILE A 404 33.53 11.54 -28.17
C ILE A 404 33.56 12.92 -27.51
N LYS A 405 33.72 13.99 -28.30
CA LYS A 405 33.78 15.37 -27.81
C LYS A 405 32.38 15.96 -27.80
N THR A 406 32.01 16.52 -26.66
CA THR A 406 30.69 17.12 -26.42
C THR A 406 30.84 18.54 -25.90
N ILE A 407 29.89 19.42 -26.23
CA ILE A 407 29.86 20.79 -25.71
C ILE A 407 28.43 21.22 -25.37
N SER A 408 28.26 21.94 -24.26
CA SER A 408 27.04 22.68 -23.98
C SER A 408 27.02 24.12 -24.52
N VAL A 409 26.04 24.41 -25.37
CA VAL A 409 25.70 25.73 -25.92
C VAL A 409 24.51 26.29 -25.15
N ILE A 410 24.80 26.75 -23.95
CA ILE A 410 23.84 27.33 -23.01
C ILE A 410 24.18 28.79 -22.72
N GLY A 411 23.20 29.61 -22.37
CA GLY A 411 23.51 30.99 -21.99
C GLY A 411 24.25 31.07 -20.64
N GLY A 412 24.83 32.22 -20.31
CA GLY A 412 25.52 32.44 -19.03
C GLY A 412 26.97 31.92 -18.97
N ALA A 413 27.35 31.02 -19.88
CA ALA A 413 28.74 30.67 -20.14
C ALA A 413 29.42 31.72 -21.04
N ASN A 414 30.76 31.83 -20.94
CA ASN A 414 31.53 32.79 -21.72
C ASN A 414 31.41 32.48 -23.22
N ARG A 415 31.00 33.49 -24.00
CA ARG A 415 30.79 33.38 -25.46
C ARG A 415 32.09 33.02 -26.19
N GLU A 416 33.22 33.57 -25.75
CA GLU A 416 34.52 33.33 -26.37
C GLU A 416 34.99 31.89 -26.16
N GLU A 417 34.78 31.35 -24.95
CA GLU A 417 35.13 29.97 -24.62
C GLU A 417 34.27 28.97 -25.42
N GLN A 418 32.97 29.22 -25.52
CA GLN A 418 32.06 28.42 -26.36
C GLN A 418 32.47 28.49 -27.83
N GLY A 419 32.75 29.69 -28.35
CA GLY A 419 33.17 29.90 -29.73
C GLY A 419 34.49 29.21 -30.05
N PHE A 420 35.45 29.21 -29.11
CA PHE A 420 36.72 28.50 -29.28
C PHE A 420 36.52 26.98 -29.31
N LYS A 421 35.74 26.43 -28.37
CA LYS A 421 35.46 24.98 -28.32
C LYS A 421 34.69 24.50 -29.56
N LEU A 422 33.76 25.29 -30.08
CA LEU A 422 33.05 24.97 -31.34
C LEU A 422 34.01 24.88 -32.54
N ARG A 423 35.03 25.75 -32.60
CA ARG A 423 36.06 25.72 -33.67
C ARG A 423 36.97 24.49 -33.62
N LEU A 424 37.12 23.86 -32.45
CA LEU A 424 37.91 22.63 -32.29
C LEU A 424 37.20 21.38 -32.86
N GLY A 425 35.94 21.52 -33.29
CA GLY A 425 35.13 20.43 -33.81
C GLY A 425 34.62 19.49 -32.73
N VAL A 426 33.30 19.32 -32.68
CA VAL A 426 32.57 18.54 -31.67
C VAL A 426 31.61 17.57 -32.36
N GLU A 427 31.48 16.35 -31.83
CA GLU A 427 30.55 15.36 -32.38
C GLU A 427 29.11 15.60 -31.89
N VAL A 428 28.94 16.05 -30.64
CA VAL A 428 27.62 16.28 -30.01
C VAL A 428 27.52 17.68 -29.43
N VAL A 429 26.46 18.40 -29.79
CA VAL A 429 26.12 19.71 -29.21
C VAL A 429 24.86 19.56 -28.35
N ILE A 430 24.94 20.03 -27.10
CA ILE A 430 23.80 20.06 -26.17
C ILE A 430 23.43 21.53 -25.96
N ALA A 431 22.19 21.94 -26.20
CA ALA A 431 21.87 23.36 -26.24
C ALA A 431 20.47 23.70 -25.74
N THR A 432 20.31 24.94 -25.28
CA THR A 432 18.98 25.55 -25.09
C THR A 432 18.50 26.22 -26.38
N PRO A 433 17.22 26.11 -26.78
CA PRO A 433 16.73 26.58 -28.09
C PRO A 433 17.16 28.00 -28.48
N GLY A 434 16.92 28.99 -27.61
CA GLY A 434 17.30 30.38 -27.91
C GLY A 434 18.80 30.58 -28.11
N ARG A 435 19.65 29.94 -27.28
CA ARG A 435 21.11 30.06 -27.43
C ARG A 435 21.61 29.34 -28.67
N LEU A 436 21.01 28.20 -29.02
CA LEU A 436 21.34 27.46 -30.24
C LEU A 436 21.02 28.31 -31.47
N LEU A 437 19.83 28.92 -31.49
CA LEU A 437 19.40 29.79 -32.58
C LEU A 437 20.35 30.97 -32.76
N ASP A 438 20.75 31.66 -31.69
CA ASP A 438 21.76 32.74 -31.76
C ASP A 438 23.05 32.28 -32.44
N VAL A 439 23.52 31.08 -32.12
CA VAL A 439 24.79 30.53 -32.64
C VAL A 439 24.64 30.15 -34.12
N LEU A 440 23.46 29.68 -34.55
CA LEU A 440 23.15 29.37 -35.95
C LEU A 440 22.97 30.65 -36.79
N GLU A 441 22.22 31.64 -36.31
CA GLU A 441 21.98 32.90 -37.01
C GLU A 441 23.30 33.67 -37.26
N ASN A 442 24.20 33.64 -36.28
CA ASN A 442 25.52 34.27 -36.40
C ASN A 442 26.57 33.39 -37.09
N ARG A 443 26.20 32.18 -37.57
CA ARG A 443 27.09 31.21 -38.24
C ARG A 443 28.33 30.81 -37.44
N TYR A 444 28.22 30.76 -36.11
CA TYR A 444 29.26 30.15 -35.27
C TYR A 444 29.25 28.62 -35.34
N LEU A 445 28.12 28.04 -35.74
CA LEU A 445 27.92 26.61 -35.93
C LEU A 445 27.10 26.38 -37.22
N LEU A 446 27.42 25.33 -37.95
CA LEU A 446 26.63 24.81 -39.08
C LEU A 446 26.10 23.42 -38.73
N LEU A 447 25.02 22.97 -39.38
CA LEU A 447 24.38 21.68 -39.10
C LEU A 447 24.39 20.73 -40.30
N ASN A 448 25.35 20.89 -41.21
CA ASN A 448 25.38 20.21 -42.50
C ASN A 448 25.44 18.68 -42.38
N GLN A 449 26.13 18.15 -41.37
CA GLN A 449 26.24 16.70 -41.11
C GLN A 449 25.41 16.21 -39.91
N CYS A 450 24.49 17.04 -39.41
CA CYS A 450 23.62 16.66 -38.29
C CYS A 450 22.58 15.62 -38.76
N THR A 451 22.71 14.39 -38.27
CA THR A 451 21.82 13.27 -38.61
C THR A 451 21.09 12.71 -37.38
N TYR A 452 21.25 13.34 -36.21
CA TYR A 452 20.56 12.95 -35.00
C TYR A 452 20.06 14.19 -34.26
N VAL A 453 18.75 14.28 -34.05
CA VAL A 453 18.10 15.42 -33.38
C VAL A 453 17.30 14.91 -32.20
N ILE A 454 17.61 15.43 -31.01
CA ILE A 454 16.90 15.08 -29.78
C ILE A 454 16.22 16.33 -29.22
N LEU A 455 14.94 16.21 -28.91
CA LEU A 455 14.14 17.19 -28.18
C LEU A 455 13.78 16.57 -26.82
N ASP A 456 14.47 16.92 -25.74
CA ASP A 456 14.12 16.43 -24.39
C ASP A 456 13.28 17.46 -23.63
N GLU A 457 12.26 17.00 -22.91
CA GLU A 457 11.23 17.85 -22.26
C GLU A 457 10.59 18.85 -23.26
N ALA A 458 10.12 18.34 -24.40
CA ALA A 458 9.52 19.15 -25.46
C ALA A 458 8.27 19.93 -24.99
N ASP A 459 7.47 19.35 -24.09
CA ASP A 459 6.34 20.01 -23.43
C ASP A 459 6.78 21.27 -22.69
N ARG A 460 7.86 21.16 -21.92
CA ARG A 460 8.43 22.29 -21.21
C ARG A 460 9.01 23.36 -22.14
N MET A 461 9.56 22.98 -23.30
CA MET A 461 9.98 23.98 -24.29
C MET A 461 8.81 24.83 -24.76
N LEU A 462 7.65 24.21 -25.01
CA LEU A 462 6.43 24.93 -25.41
C LEU A 462 5.90 25.82 -24.28
N ASP A 463 5.86 25.32 -23.03
CA ASP A 463 5.46 26.10 -21.85
C ASP A 463 6.30 27.37 -21.67
N MET A 464 7.60 27.28 -22.00
CA MET A 464 8.54 28.41 -21.93
C MET A 464 8.46 29.34 -23.14
N GLY A 465 7.61 29.04 -24.12
CA GLY A 465 7.42 29.85 -25.33
C GLY A 465 8.50 29.64 -26.40
N PHE A 466 9.29 28.56 -26.33
CA PHE A 466 10.34 28.27 -27.31
C PHE A 466 9.82 27.61 -28.61
N GLU A 467 8.50 27.47 -28.80
CA GLU A 467 7.92 26.91 -30.04
C GLU A 467 8.49 27.57 -31.32
N PRO A 468 8.56 28.91 -31.42
CA PRO A 468 9.09 29.56 -32.63
C PRO A 468 10.59 29.32 -32.82
N ASP A 469 11.36 29.28 -31.72
CA ASP A 469 12.80 29.10 -31.77
C ASP A 469 13.15 27.67 -32.22
N VAL A 470 12.44 26.67 -31.67
CA VAL A 470 12.59 25.27 -32.09
C VAL A 470 12.17 25.11 -33.55
N GLN A 471 11.11 25.78 -34.02
CA GLN A 471 10.74 25.75 -35.44
C GLN A 471 11.82 26.34 -36.34
N LYS A 472 12.42 27.48 -35.97
CA LYS A 472 13.52 28.07 -36.75
C LYS A 472 14.76 27.17 -36.79
N VAL A 473 15.12 26.49 -35.70
CA VAL A 473 16.24 25.54 -35.69
C VAL A 473 16.03 24.42 -36.72
N LEU A 474 14.79 23.97 -36.94
CA LEU A 474 14.47 22.97 -37.96
C LEU A 474 14.82 23.44 -39.38
N GLU A 475 14.70 24.73 -39.67
CA GLU A 475 14.99 25.32 -40.97
C GLU A 475 16.50 25.30 -41.30
N TYR A 476 17.36 25.27 -40.27
CA TYR A 476 18.81 25.14 -40.45
C TYR A 476 19.28 23.70 -40.66
N LEU A 477 18.42 22.70 -40.45
CA LEU A 477 18.76 21.31 -40.70
C LEU A 477 18.62 20.98 -42.19
N PRO A 478 19.52 20.17 -42.78
CA PRO A 478 19.40 19.76 -44.17
C PRO A 478 18.07 19.05 -44.46
N ALA A 479 17.35 19.49 -45.48
CA ALA A 479 16.12 18.82 -45.91
C ALA A 479 16.40 17.49 -46.65
N THR A 480 17.60 17.34 -47.21
CA THR A 480 18.01 16.18 -48.02
C THR A 480 18.18 14.90 -47.20
N ASN A 481 18.49 15.01 -45.91
CA ASN A 481 18.65 13.86 -45.03
C ASN A 481 17.37 13.47 -44.29
N LEU A 482 16.23 14.10 -44.58
CA LEU A 482 14.95 13.76 -43.97
C LEU A 482 14.39 12.46 -44.55
N LYS A 483 13.82 11.61 -43.69
CA LYS A 483 13.15 10.38 -44.13
C LYS A 483 11.94 10.66 -45.03
N PRO A 484 11.73 9.89 -46.11
CA PRO A 484 10.49 9.94 -46.88
C PRO A 484 9.29 9.52 -46.02
N ASP A 485 8.14 10.12 -46.28
CA ASP A 485 6.89 9.81 -45.56
C ASP A 485 6.09 8.73 -46.30
N THR A 486 6.65 7.52 -46.41
CA THR A 486 6.00 6.36 -47.06
C THR A 486 5.94 5.15 -46.13
N GLU A 487 5.04 4.21 -46.44
CA GLU A 487 4.84 3.00 -45.62
C GLU A 487 6.06 2.06 -45.61
N GLU A 488 6.87 2.10 -46.67
CA GLU A 488 8.07 1.29 -46.84
C GLU A 488 9.13 1.56 -45.75
N PHE A 489 9.18 2.78 -45.21
CA PHE A 489 10.09 3.18 -44.13
C PHE A 489 9.58 2.81 -42.72
N ASP A 490 8.56 1.94 -42.60
CA ASP A 490 8.32 1.17 -41.35
C ASP A 490 9.17 -0.11 -41.28
N ASN A 491 9.71 -0.58 -42.42
CA ASN A 491 10.47 -1.82 -42.46
C ASN A 491 11.93 -1.59 -42.05
N GLU A 492 12.46 -2.51 -41.24
CA GLU A 492 13.82 -2.48 -40.72
C GLU A 492 14.88 -2.43 -41.83
N GLU A 493 14.73 -3.23 -42.89
CA GLU A 493 15.69 -3.26 -44.01
C GLU A 493 15.81 -1.91 -44.73
N ALA A 494 14.70 -1.19 -44.89
CA ALA A 494 14.68 0.11 -45.55
C ALA A 494 15.32 1.20 -44.67
N LEU A 495 15.08 1.14 -43.35
CA LEU A 495 15.63 2.09 -42.38
C LEU A 495 17.12 1.90 -42.10
N MET A 496 17.60 0.65 -42.16
CA MET A 496 19.00 0.29 -41.93
C MET A 496 19.91 0.54 -43.14
N LYS A 497 19.34 0.85 -44.30
CA LYS A 497 20.10 1.15 -45.52
C LYS A 497 21.02 2.36 -45.29
N GLY A 498 22.33 2.14 -45.39
CA GLY A 498 23.33 3.19 -45.20
C GLY A 498 23.56 3.60 -43.74
N PHE A 499 23.08 2.83 -42.75
CA PHE A 499 23.22 3.18 -41.33
C PHE A 499 24.67 3.38 -40.88
N THR A 500 25.59 2.55 -41.37
CA THR A 500 27.04 2.61 -41.10
C THR A 500 27.77 3.65 -41.94
N THR A 501 27.06 4.38 -42.79
CA THR A 501 27.63 5.44 -43.63
C THR A 501 27.22 6.82 -43.11
N ARG A 502 27.92 7.85 -43.59
CA ARG A 502 27.58 9.25 -43.27
C ARG A 502 26.29 9.73 -43.96
N GLU A 503 25.75 8.96 -44.90
CA GLU A 503 24.57 9.29 -45.69
C GLU A 503 23.27 8.74 -45.10
N LYS A 504 23.25 8.37 -43.81
CA LYS A 504 22.02 7.91 -43.17
C LYS A 504 20.97 9.02 -43.13
N TYR A 505 19.71 8.62 -43.21
CA TYR A 505 18.60 9.53 -42.90
C TYR A 505 18.68 9.99 -41.45
N ARG A 506 18.29 11.25 -41.23
CA ARG A 506 18.19 11.89 -39.93
C ARG A 506 17.19 11.13 -39.06
N GLN A 507 17.61 10.83 -37.84
CA GLN A 507 16.77 10.31 -36.79
C GLN A 507 16.37 11.42 -35.84
N THR A 508 15.07 11.53 -35.59
CA THR A 508 14.55 12.47 -34.60
C THR A 508 13.94 11.73 -33.43
N VAL A 509 14.37 12.10 -32.23
CA VAL A 509 13.86 11.55 -30.96
C VAL A 509 13.28 12.68 -30.14
N MET A 510 12.02 12.53 -29.73
CA MET A 510 11.32 13.49 -28.88
C MET A 510 10.96 12.82 -27.57
N PHE A 511 11.36 13.43 -26.45
CA PHE A 511 10.96 13.03 -25.11
C PHE A 511 10.10 14.10 -24.48
N THR A 512 8.97 13.66 -23.90
CA THR A 512 7.97 14.54 -23.29
C THR A 512 7.32 13.82 -22.13
N ALA A 513 6.80 14.54 -21.13
CA ALA A 513 5.96 13.93 -20.11
C ALA A 513 4.51 13.81 -20.60
N THR A 514 4.09 14.71 -21.49
CA THR A 514 2.69 14.81 -21.96
C THR A 514 2.56 14.86 -23.48
N MET A 515 1.41 14.42 -24.00
CA MET A 515 1.06 14.49 -25.43
C MET A 515 -0.09 15.49 -25.64
N SER A 516 0.19 16.78 -25.44
CA SER A 516 -0.76 17.84 -25.75
C SER A 516 -0.88 18.06 -27.27
N PRO A 517 -1.97 18.67 -27.77
CA PRO A 517 -2.10 18.96 -29.20
C PRO A 517 -0.96 19.82 -29.76
N ALA A 518 -0.35 20.68 -28.93
CA ALA A 518 0.80 21.48 -29.33
C ALA A 518 2.06 20.62 -29.54
N ILE A 519 2.29 19.64 -28.67
CA ILE A 519 3.36 18.65 -28.84
C ILE A 519 3.14 17.79 -30.07
N GLU A 520 1.89 17.39 -30.35
CA GLU A 520 1.58 16.66 -31.57
C GLU A 520 1.88 17.46 -32.84
N ARG A 521 1.60 18.78 -32.85
CA ARG A 521 1.97 19.65 -33.99
C ARG A 521 3.49 19.71 -34.17
N LEU A 522 4.23 19.92 -33.08
CA LEU A 522 5.70 19.94 -33.11
C LEU A 522 6.25 18.60 -33.60
N ALA A 523 5.68 17.50 -33.13
CA ALA A 523 6.08 16.15 -33.50
C ALA A 523 5.87 15.88 -35.00
N ARG A 524 4.75 16.34 -35.58
CA ARG A 524 4.49 16.21 -37.03
C ARG A 524 5.48 16.97 -37.89
N GLN A 525 6.00 18.10 -37.42
CA GLN A 525 7.01 18.87 -38.15
C GLN A 525 8.37 18.15 -38.14
N TYR A 526 8.79 17.68 -36.96
CA TYR A 526 10.12 17.15 -36.70
C TYR A 526 10.32 15.67 -37.05
N LEU A 527 9.31 14.84 -36.81
CA LEU A 527 9.41 13.38 -36.90
C LEU A 527 8.69 12.86 -38.15
N ARG A 528 9.09 11.67 -38.60
CA ARG A 528 8.45 10.91 -39.68
C ARG A 528 8.08 9.53 -39.18
N ARG A 529 6.79 9.21 -39.24
CA ARG A 529 6.16 7.94 -38.80
C ARG A 529 6.80 7.37 -37.51
N PRO A 530 6.81 8.15 -36.41
CA PRO A 530 7.53 7.76 -35.20
C PRO A 530 6.85 6.62 -34.46
N ALA A 531 7.66 5.80 -33.80
CA ALA A 531 7.16 4.90 -32.77
C ALA A 531 6.99 5.66 -31.45
N VAL A 532 5.80 5.59 -30.86
CA VAL A 532 5.49 6.22 -29.57
C VAL A 532 5.62 5.18 -28.46
N VAL A 533 6.50 5.42 -27.50
CA VAL A 533 6.72 4.57 -26.34
C VAL A 533 6.25 5.32 -25.11
N HIS A 534 5.19 4.84 -24.47
CA HIS A 534 4.67 5.36 -23.22
C HIS A 534 5.09 4.47 -22.06
N ILE A 535 5.59 5.07 -20.98
CA ILE A 535 5.96 4.37 -19.75
C ILE A 535 5.08 4.85 -18.61
N GLY A 536 4.45 3.90 -17.91
CA GLY A 536 3.53 4.17 -16.81
C GLY A 536 2.09 4.42 -17.26
N SER A 537 1.20 4.62 -16.28
CA SER A 537 -0.15 5.10 -16.53
C SER A 537 -0.06 6.53 -17.10
N ILE A 538 -0.74 6.77 -18.23
CA ILE A 538 -0.74 8.07 -18.92
C ILE A 538 -1.04 9.19 -17.91
N GLY A 539 -0.03 10.01 -17.59
CA GLY A 539 -0.18 11.30 -16.92
C GLY A 539 -0.63 11.27 -15.44
N LYS A 540 -0.38 10.21 -14.67
CA LYS A 540 -0.85 10.15 -13.25
C LYS A 540 0.22 9.71 -12.23
N PRO A 541 1.14 10.61 -11.83
CA PRO A 541 1.92 10.47 -10.59
C PRO A 541 1.02 10.29 -9.34
N THR A 542 -0.25 10.67 -9.46
CA THR A 542 -1.24 10.77 -8.40
C THR A 542 -1.62 9.43 -7.79
N GLU A 543 -1.42 8.30 -8.49
CA GLU A 543 -1.81 6.98 -7.97
C GLU A 543 -0.98 6.54 -6.76
N ARG A 544 0.27 7.02 -6.64
CA ARG A 544 1.25 6.57 -5.65
C ARG A 544 1.58 7.60 -4.57
N VAL A 545 1.09 8.83 -4.74
CA VAL A 545 1.32 9.95 -3.83
C VAL A 545 0.07 10.18 -3.00
N GLU A 546 0.20 10.03 -1.68
CA GLU A 546 -0.85 10.40 -0.72
C GLU A 546 -0.99 11.91 -0.73
N GLN A 547 -2.14 12.40 -1.19
CA GLN A 547 -2.43 13.83 -1.30
C GLN A 547 -3.38 14.24 -0.19
N VAL A 548 -2.94 15.18 0.65
CA VAL A 548 -3.70 15.75 1.76
C VAL A 548 -3.93 17.23 1.47
N VAL A 549 -5.18 17.66 1.55
CA VAL A 549 -5.58 19.03 1.24
C VAL A 549 -6.22 19.69 2.45
N TYR A 550 -5.79 20.91 2.76
CA TYR A 550 -6.37 21.75 3.80
C TYR A 550 -6.92 23.04 3.19
N LEU A 551 -8.22 23.29 3.39
CA LEU A 551 -8.84 24.57 3.04
C LEU A 551 -8.63 25.54 4.20
N LEU A 552 -7.85 26.59 3.97
CA LEU A 552 -7.44 27.54 5.01
C LEU A 552 -7.44 28.96 4.45
N PRO A 553 -7.76 29.98 5.26
CA PRO A 553 -7.48 31.37 4.90
C PRO A 553 -5.97 31.65 4.92
N GLU A 554 -5.53 32.64 4.15
CA GLU A 554 -4.11 32.96 3.89
C GLU A 554 -3.28 33.22 5.17
N ASP A 555 -3.89 33.83 6.18
CA ASP A 555 -3.28 34.13 7.48
C ASP A 555 -2.92 32.88 8.30
N ARG A 556 -3.67 31.78 8.11
CA ARG A 556 -3.47 30.52 8.84
C ARG A 556 -2.42 29.60 8.22
N LYS A 557 -2.02 29.83 6.96
CA LYS A 557 -1.02 29.00 6.26
C LYS A 557 0.28 28.88 7.04
N ARG A 558 0.79 29.98 7.62
CA ARG A 558 2.05 29.99 8.38
C ARG A 558 1.99 29.11 9.61
N LYS A 559 0.92 29.20 10.38
CA LYS A 559 0.75 28.39 11.60
C LYS A 559 0.61 26.91 11.22
N LYS A 560 -0.18 26.61 10.19
CA LYS A 560 -0.35 25.23 9.69
C LYS A 560 0.96 24.65 9.17
N LEU A 561 1.78 25.44 8.47
CA LEU A 561 3.10 25.02 8.01
C LEU A 561 3.97 24.54 9.17
N VAL A 562 4.02 25.31 10.26
CA VAL A 562 4.80 24.94 11.45
C VAL A 562 4.24 23.68 12.10
N GLU A 563 2.92 23.57 12.27
CA GLU A 563 2.28 22.34 12.78
C GLU A 563 2.60 21.10 11.94
N VAL A 564 2.74 21.26 10.62
CA VAL A 564 3.16 20.18 9.72
C VAL A 564 4.64 19.90 9.91
N LEU A 565 5.52 20.90 9.89
CA LEU A 565 6.97 20.68 10.02
C LEU A 565 7.39 20.17 11.42
N GLU A 566 6.58 20.38 12.46
CA GLU A 566 6.78 19.79 13.79
C GLU A 566 6.44 18.29 13.85
N GLN A 567 5.68 17.77 12.88
CA GLN A 567 5.50 16.34 12.72
C GLN A 567 6.78 15.74 12.12
N GLU A 568 7.19 14.56 12.57
CA GLU A 568 8.43 13.92 12.10
C GLU A 568 8.36 13.58 10.61
N PHE A 569 8.95 14.43 9.78
CA PHE A 569 9.18 14.20 8.35
C PHE A 569 10.67 14.01 8.08
N GLN A 570 11.01 13.04 7.24
CA GLN A 570 12.40 12.77 6.88
C GLN A 570 12.91 13.80 5.87
N PRO A 571 14.01 14.53 6.12
CA PRO A 571 14.62 15.35 5.07
C PRO A 571 15.10 14.47 3.90
N PRO A 572 15.07 14.95 2.64
CA PRO A 572 14.73 16.30 2.22
C PRO A 572 13.23 16.55 2.01
N ILE A 573 12.79 17.79 2.25
CA ILE A 573 11.41 18.28 2.03
C ILE A 573 11.43 19.43 1.02
N ILE A 574 10.41 19.51 0.14
CA ILE A 574 10.25 20.65 -0.78
C ILE A 574 8.97 21.42 -0.43
N ILE A 575 9.10 22.74 -0.27
CA ILE A 575 7.99 23.67 -0.10
C ILE A 575 7.86 24.54 -1.35
N PHE A 576 6.69 24.46 -2.00
CA PHE A 576 6.39 25.26 -3.19
C PHE A 576 5.60 26.53 -2.86
N VAL A 577 6.03 27.63 -3.46
CA VAL A 577 5.37 28.95 -3.40
C VAL A 577 5.28 29.56 -4.79
N ASN A 578 4.28 30.39 -5.04
CA ASN A 578 4.05 30.93 -6.39
C ASN A 578 4.97 32.12 -6.72
N GLN A 579 5.35 32.93 -5.72
CA GLN A 579 6.11 34.16 -5.92
C GLN A 579 7.53 34.11 -5.35
N LYS A 580 8.50 34.69 -6.08
CA LYS A 580 9.93 34.76 -5.67
C LYS A 580 10.12 35.43 -4.30
N LYS A 581 9.44 36.56 -4.06
CA LYS A 581 9.49 37.28 -2.78
C LYS A 581 8.92 36.45 -1.62
N GLY A 582 7.89 35.64 -1.90
CA GLY A 582 7.31 34.72 -0.93
C GLY A 582 8.30 33.65 -0.49
N ALA A 583 9.10 33.12 -1.43
CA ALA A 583 10.13 32.12 -1.14
C ALA A 583 11.19 32.63 -0.17
N ASP A 584 11.75 33.82 -0.43
CA ASP A 584 12.74 34.45 0.44
C ASP A 584 12.18 34.78 1.83
N LEU A 585 10.94 35.28 1.91
CA LEU A 585 10.29 35.61 3.17
C LEU A 585 10.02 34.35 4.00
N LEU A 586 9.52 33.29 3.36
CA LEU A 586 9.18 32.04 4.03
C LEU A 586 10.43 31.36 4.59
N ALA A 587 11.51 31.29 3.81
CA ALA A 587 12.78 30.74 4.28
C ALA A 587 13.36 31.54 5.45
N LYS A 588 13.29 32.88 5.43
CA LYS A 588 13.70 33.69 6.60
C LYS A 588 12.86 33.39 7.85
N GLY A 589 11.56 33.11 7.67
CA GLY A 589 10.67 32.71 8.75
C GLY A 589 11.05 31.34 9.32
N LEU A 590 11.31 30.36 8.46
CA LEU A 590 11.73 29.01 8.84
C LEU A 590 13.09 29.00 9.55
N LEU A 591 14.04 29.82 9.09
CA LEU A 591 15.35 29.97 9.74
C LEU A 591 15.24 30.51 11.18
N LYS A 592 14.31 31.45 11.43
CA LYS A 592 14.03 31.96 12.78
C LYS A 592 13.42 30.93 13.72
N LEU A 593 12.74 29.92 13.17
CA LEU A 593 12.14 28.82 13.91
C LEU A 593 13.14 27.67 14.15
N GLY A 594 14.38 27.79 13.68
CA GLY A 594 15.44 26.80 13.87
C GLY A 594 15.50 25.71 12.79
N PHE A 595 14.75 25.85 11.69
CA PHE A 595 14.91 24.97 10.53
C PHE A 595 16.06 25.45 9.63
N ASN A 596 16.58 24.55 8.79
CA ASN A 596 17.62 24.85 7.80
C ASN A 596 17.05 24.92 6.37
N PRO A 597 16.41 26.05 5.97
CA PRO A 597 15.85 26.20 4.65
C PRO A 597 16.86 26.75 3.65
N THR A 598 16.78 26.25 2.43
CA THR A 598 17.48 26.75 1.26
C THR A 598 16.47 27.24 0.23
N VAL A 599 16.79 28.33 -0.49
CA VAL A 599 15.84 29.00 -1.39
C VAL A 599 16.24 28.84 -2.85
N LEU A 600 15.28 28.49 -3.70
CA LEU A 600 15.50 28.34 -5.13
C LEU A 600 14.38 28.99 -5.97
N HIS A 601 14.70 30.10 -6.61
CA HIS A 601 13.79 30.77 -7.55
C HIS A 601 14.56 31.43 -8.68
N GLY A 602 13.86 31.79 -9.76
CA GLY A 602 14.44 32.40 -10.97
C GLY A 602 15.06 33.79 -10.82
N GLY A 603 15.31 34.24 -9.58
CA GLY A 603 16.00 35.50 -9.27
C GLY A 603 17.31 35.29 -8.49
N LYS A 604 17.60 34.05 -8.04
CA LYS A 604 18.90 33.69 -7.50
C LYS A 604 19.89 33.54 -8.66
N GLY A 605 21.13 34.00 -8.42
CA GLY A 605 22.27 33.75 -9.31
C GLY A 605 22.56 32.24 -9.44
N GLN A 606 23.25 31.86 -10.50
CA GLN A 606 23.45 30.45 -10.85
C GLN A 606 24.23 29.69 -9.78
N ASP A 607 25.36 30.24 -9.32
CA ASP A 607 26.19 29.63 -8.27
C ASP A 607 25.40 29.38 -6.97
N ALA A 608 24.48 30.30 -6.64
CA ALA A 608 23.60 30.16 -5.49
C ALA A 608 22.55 29.04 -5.67
N ARG A 609 22.12 28.77 -6.92
CA ARG A 609 21.23 27.63 -7.23
C ARG A 609 21.97 26.31 -7.11
N GLU A 610 23.17 26.22 -7.66
CA GLU A 610 23.99 25.00 -7.59
C GLU A 610 24.36 24.68 -6.14
N TYR A 611 24.80 25.68 -5.39
CA TYR A 611 25.03 25.56 -3.95
C TYR A 611 23.77 25.08 -3.21
N ALA A 612 22.60 25.65 -3.53
CA ALA A 612 21.33 25.26 -2.91
C ALA A 612 20.97 23.79 -3.16
N LEU A 613 21.20 23.30 -4.38
CA LEU A 613 20.93 21.91 -4.75
C LEU A 613 21.93 20.94 -4.13
N GLN A 614 23.20 21.31 -4.11
CA GLN A 614 24.24 20.52 -3.48
C GLN A 614 24.02 20.44 -1.96
N ALA A 615 23.68 21.56 -1.33
CA ALA A 615 23.38 21.62 0.09
C ALA A 615 22.25 20.67 0.51
N LEU A 616 21.22 20.53 -0.34
CA LEU A 616 20.11 19.59 -0.15
C LEU A 616 20.54 18.13 -0.37
N LYS A 617 21.39 17.87 -1.38
CA LYS A 617 21.90 16.51 -1.69
C LYS A 617 22.84 15.97 -0.61
N ASP A 618 23.67 16.84 -0.05
CA ASP A 618 24.66 16.50 0.98
C ASP A 618 24.04 16.46 2.40
N GLY A 619 22.74 16.78 2.52
CA GLY A 619 22.01 16.78 3.80
C GLY A 619 22.33 17.96 4.72
N SER A 620 23.01 18.99 4.22
CA SER A 620 23.30 20.22 4.98
C SER A 620 22.09 21.16 5.10
N SER A 621 21.09 20.99 4.24
CA SER A 621 19.80 21.68 4.30
C SER A 621 18.67 20.65 4.29
N ASP A 622 17.71 20.82 5.18
CA ASP A 622 16.59 19.88 5.34
C ASP A 622 15.39 20.24 4.44
N ILE A 623 15.24 21.54 4.15
CA ILE A 623 14.06 22.09 3.48
C ILE A 623 14.49 22.93 2.27
N LEU A 624 13.88 22.66 1.11
CA LEU A 624 14.01 23.49 -0.09
C LEU A 624 12.73 24.29 -0.33
N VAL A 625 12.82 25.62 -0.28
CA VAL A 625 11.72 26.52 -0.65
C VAL A 625 11.88 26.95 -2.10
N ALA A 626 10.96 26.56 -2.98
CA ALA A 626 11.08 26.78 -4.43
C ALA A 626 9.83 27.35 -5.10
N THR A 627 10.04 28.03 -6.23
CA THR A 627 8.96 28.44 -7.17
C THR A 627 8.89 27.49 -8.36
N ASP A 628 7.74 27.34 -9.03
CA ASP A 628 7.54 26.42 -10.18
C ASP A 628 8.65 26.46 -11.23
N VAL A 629 9.03 27.66 -11.66
CA VAL A 629 10.03 27.87 -12.73
C VAL A 629 11.38 27.25 -12.37
N ALA A 630 11.76 27.33 -11.09
CA ALA A 630 13.03 26.81 -10.60
C ALA A 630 12.91 25.36 -10.10
N GLY A 631 11.73 24.97 -9.63
CA GLY A 631 11.39 23.62 -9.14
C GLY A 631 11.27 22.55 -10.22
N ARG A 632 10.84 22.94 -11.43
CA ARG A 632 10.76 22.03 -12.58
C ARG A 632 12.17 21.65 -13.05
N GLY A 633 12.43 20.36 -13.27
CA GLY A 633 13.71 19.85 -13.78
C GLY A 633 14.87 19.80 -12.79
N ILE A 634 14.61 20.04 -11.50
CA ILE A 634 15.61 19.73 -10.49
C ILE A 634 15.65 18.23 -10.27
N ASP A 635 16.82 17.63 -10.49
CA ASP A 635 17.10 16.24 -10.12
C ASP A 635 17.44 16.13 -8.63
N VAL A 636 16.41 16.30 -7.79
CA VAL A 636 16.48 15.96 -6.35
C VAL A 636 15.88 14.56 -6.19
N LYS A 637 16.66 13.65 -5.61
CA LYS A 637 16.24 12.26 -5.33
C LYS A 637 15.07 12.25 -4.34
N ASP A 638 14.15 11.29 -4.54
CA ASP A 638 13.03 10.89 -3.68
C ASP A 638 12.80 11.75 -2.42
N VAL A 639 12.10 12.87 -2.59
CA VAL A 639 11.70 13.74 -1.47
C VAL A 639 10.62 13.03 -0.67
N SER A 640 10.68 13.07 0.66
CA SER A 640 9.68 12.40 1.50
C SER A 640 8.32 13.12 1.46
N LEU A 641 8.36 14.46 1.50
CA LEU A 641 7.21 15.34 1.58
C LEU A 641 7.33 16.48 0.57
N VAL A 642 6.28 16.68 -0.22
CA VAL A 642 6.07 17.89 -1.01
C VAL A 642 4.97 18.71 -0.35
N LEU A 643 5.26 19.96 -0.01
CA LEU A 643 4.28 20.88 0.58
C LEU A 643 4.01 22.04 -0.37
N ASN A 644 2.80 22.09 -0.91
CA ASN A 644 2.31 23.23 -1.67
C ASN A 644 1.78 24.29 -0.70
N TYR A 645 2.64 25.23 -0.33
CA TYR A 645 2.26 26.35 0.56
C TYR A 645 1.28 27.28 -0.16
N ASP A 646 1.55 27.53 -1.44
CA ASP A 646 0.59 28.10 -2.38
C ASP A 646 0.19 27.04 -3.40
N MET A 647 -1.09 26.92 -3.71
CA MET A 647 -1.56 26.05 -4.78
C MET A 647 -1.03 26.51 -6.14
N ALA A 648 -0.73 25.55 -7.01
CA ALA A 648 -0.27 25.83 -8.37
C ALA A 648 -1.38 26.49 -9.21
N LYS A 649 -1.00 27.30 -10.20
CA LYS A 649 -1.97 28.00 -11.06
C LYS A 649 -2.65 27.11 -12.09
N THR A 650 -2.01 26.01 -12.48
CA THR A 650 -2.57 24.98 -13.35
C THR A 650 -2.45 23.60 -12.69
N ILE A 651 -3.26 22.65 -13.14
CA ILE A 651 -3.24 21.30 -12.59
C ILE A 651 -2.03 20.48 -13.06
N GLU A 652 -1.49 20.78 -14.25
CA GLU A 652 -0.25 20.13 -14.72
C GLU A 652 0.91 20.48 -13.79
N ASP A 653 1.00 21.74 -13.37
CA ASP A 653 2.02 22.23 -12.44
C ASP A 653 1.92 21.55 -11.09
N TYR A 654 0.71 21.43 -10.56
CA TYR A 654 0.44 20.68 -9.33
C TYR A 654 0.93 19.23 -9.45
N THR A 655 0.61 18.57 -10.56
CA THR A 655 1.02 17.19 -10.84
C THR A 655 2.55 17.06 -10.93
N HIS A 656 3.23 18.03 -11.53
CA HIS A 656 4.69 18.09 -11.58
C HIS A 656 5.35 18.34 -10.20
N ARG A 657 4.70 19.12 -9.32
CA ARG A 657 5.18 19.36 -7.96
C ARG A 657 5.09 18.08 -7.12
N ILE A 658 3.93 17.43 -7.08
CA ILE A 658 3.74 16.21 -6.29
C ILE A 658 4.55 15.04 -6.86
N GLY A 659 4.81 15.02 -8.16
CA GLY A 659 5.72 14.07 -8.80
C GLY A 659 7.20 14.23 -8.41
N ARG A 660 7.55 15.14 -7.49
CA ARG A 660 8.88 15.19 -6.84
C ARG A 660 9.00 14.18 -5.69
N THR A 661 7.89 13.63 -5.22
CA THR A 661 7.83 12.50 -4.30
C THR A 661 7.25 11.27 -5.00
N GLY A 662 7.35 10.09 -4.37
CA GLY A 662 6.76 8.86 -4.89
C GLY A 662 7.46 8.23 -6.11
N ARG A 663 8.72 8.61 -6.38
CA ARG A 663 9.55 8.04 -7.44
C ARG A 663 10.14 6.67 -7.02
N ALA A 664 10.52 5.85 -8.01
CA ALA A 664 11.20 4.56 -7.81
C ALA A 664 10.51 3.54 -6.88
N GLY A 665 9.17 3.59 -6.76
CA GLY A 665 8.38 2.58 -6.04
C GLY A 665 8.11 2.87 -4.55
N LYS A 666 8.56 4.01 -4.02
CA LYS A 666 8.19 4.46 -2.67
C LYS A 666 6.85 5.20 -2.70
N HIS A 667 6.11 5.16 -1.60
CA HIS A 667 4.95 6.03 -1.40
C HIS A 667 5.41 7.43 -0.99
N GLY A 668 4.88 8.44 -1.65
CA GLY A 668 5.17 9.85 -1.36
C GLY A 668 4.00 10.52 -0.66
N LYS A 669 4.24 11.62 0.06
CA LYS A 669 3.18 12.45 0.64
C LYS A 669 3.23 13.86 0.07
N ALA A 670 2.07 14.40 -0.30
CA ALA A 670 1.91 15.76 -0.77
C ALA A 670 0.85 16.49 0.06
N ILE A 671 1.22 17.59 0.71
CA ILE A 671 0.30 18.43 1.48
C ILE A 671 0.04 19.72 0.71
N THR A 672 -1.22 20.12 0.58
CA THR A 672 -1.60 21.33 -0.18
C THR A 672 -2.50 22.22 0.63
N PHE A 673 -2.15 23.51 0.69
CA PHE A 673 -3.00 24.54 1.25
C PHE A 673 -3.81 25.20 0.14
N LEU A 674 -5.13 25.16 0.27
CA LEU A 674 -6.07 25.82 -0.64
C LEU A 674 -6.67 27.05 0.02
N THR A 675 -6.74 28.14 -0.73
CA THR A 675 -7.45 29.35 -0.35
C THR A 675 -8.59 29.64 -1.34
N PRO A 676 -9.52 30.56 -1.01
CA PRO A 676 -10.58 30.95 -1.94
C PRO A 676 -10.07 31.52 -3.28
N GLU A 677 -8.85 32.06 -3.33
CA GLU A 677 -8.23 32.58 -4.54
C GLU A 677 -7.84 31.48 -5.55
N ASP A 678 -7.78 30.22 -5.11
CA ASP A 678 -7.38 29.06 -5.93
C ASP A 678 -8.58 28.32 -6.53
N SER A 679 -9.77 28.94 -6.51
CA SER A 679 -11.04 28.35 -6.98
C SER A 679 -10.99 27.79 -8.39
N ALA A 680 -10.20 28.40 -9.28
CA ALA A 680 -10.03 27.98 -10.66
C ALA A 680 -9.44 26.58 -10.83
N VAL A 681 -8.76 26.01 -9.83
CA VAL A 681 -8.19 24.66 -9.93
C VAL A 681 -8.92 23.62 -9.09
N PHE A 682 -9.98 24.02 -8.36
CA PHE A 682 -10.68 23.15 -7.42
C PHE A 682 -11.33 21.94 -8.09
N TYR A 683 -11.95 22.13 -9.26
CA TYR A 683 -12.58 21.04 -9.99
C TYR A 683 -11.56 19.98 -10.42
N ASP A 684 -10.46 20.41 -11.05
CA ASP A 684 -9.45 19.48 -11.56
C ASP A 684 -8.71 18.79 -10.42
N LEU A 685 -8.40 19.51 -9.33
CA LEU A 685 -7.80 18.94 -8.13
C LEU A 685 -8.72 17.91 -7.47
N LYS A 686 -10.03 18.18 -7.40
CA LYS A 686 -11.03 17.22 -6.91
C LYS A 686 -11.01 15.93 -7.75
N GLN A 687 -10.97 16.03 -9.08
CA GLN A 687 -10.90 14.85 -9.94
C GLN A 687 -9.64 14.03 -9.63
N ILE A 688 -8.48 14.69 -9.54
CA ILE A 688 -7.22 14.02 -9.21
C ILE A 688 -7.26 13.28 -7.87
N LEU A 689 -7.85 13.89 -6.84
CA LEU A 689 -7.96 13.27 -5.51
C LEU A 689 -8.92 12.06 -5.52
N ILE A 690 -9.99 12.12 -6.31
CA ILE A 690 -10.95 11.00 -6.46
C ILE A 690 -10.32 9.84 -7.25
N GLU A 691 -9.50 10.15 -8.26
CA GLU A 691 -8.82 9.15 -9.06
C GLU A 691 -7.67 8.45 -8.32
N SER A 692 -7.11 9.09 -7.29
CA SER A 692 -6.00 8.54 -6.50
C SER A 692 -6.50 7.55 -5.43
N PRO A 693 -6.18 6.24 -5.54
CA PRO A 693 -6.64 5.23 -4.57
C PRO A 693 -6.02 5.39 -3.18
N CYS A 694 -4.83 6.02 -3.08
CA CYS A 694 -4.15 6.26 -1.81
C CYS A 694 -4.52 7.59 -1.14
N SER A 695 -5.39 8.39 -1.77
CA SER A 695 -5.76 9.72 -1.27
C SER A 695 -7.24 9.75 -0.89
N THR A 696 -7.59 10.59 0.08
CA THR A 696 -8.99 10.84 0.43
C THR A 696 -9.32 12.29 0.09
N CYS A 697 -10.30 12.51 -0.80
CA CYS A 697 -10.78 13.85 -1.08
C CYS A 697 -11.50 14.41 0.16
N PRO A 698 -11.07 15.54 0.73
CA PRO A 698 -11.75 16.12 1.88
C PRO A 698 -13.17 16.54 1.48
N PRO A 699 -14.16 16.34 2.37
CA PRO A 699 -15.57 16.66 2.08
C PRO A 699 -15.76 18.15 1.82
N GLU A 700 -14.90 18.99 2.39
CA GLU A 700 -14.89 20.45 2.20
C GLU A 700 -14.61 20.82 0.74
N LEU A 701 -13.64 20.17 0.08
CA LEU A 701 -13.36 20.37 -1.34
C LEU A 701 -14.38 19.65 -2.23
N ALA A 702 -14.74 18.41 -1.89
CA ALA A 702 -15.65 17.59 -2.68
C ALA A 702 -17.02 18.27 -2.88
N ASN A 703 -17.51 18.94 -1.84
CA ASN A 703 -18.79 19.64 -1.81
C ASN A 703 -18.68 21.15 -2.10
N HIS A 704 -17.49 21.69 -2.33
CA HIS A 704 -17.31 23.12 -2.58
C HIS A 704 -18.06 23.54 -3.86
N PRO A 705 -18.79 24.67 -3.88
CA PRO A 705 -19.54 25.12 -5.06
C PRO A 705 -18.69 25.25 -6.33
N GLU A 706 -17.48 25.79 -6.18
CA GLU A 706 -16.55 26.02 -7.29
C GLU A 706 -15.80 24.76 -7.74
N ALA A 707 -15.91 23.66 -6.99
CA ALA A 707 -15.34 22.35 -7.35
C ALA A 707 -16.33 21.47 -8.15
N GLN A 708 -17.54 21.95 -8.46
CA GLN A 708 -18.57 21.13 -9.12
C GLN A 708 -18.50 21.17 -10.64
N ASN A 709 -18.08 22.29 -11.22
CA ASN A 709 -18.06 22.50 -12.67
C ASN A 709 -16.65 22.82 -13.14
N LYS A 710 -16.34 22.46 -14.38
CA LYS A 710 -15.07 22.85 -15.00
C LYS A 710 -14.93 24.37 -15.03
N PRO A 711 -13.75 24.93 -14.74
CA PRO A 711 -13.49 26.36 -14.82
C PRO A 711 -13.86 26.90 -16.21
N GLY A 712 -14.53 28.05 -16.27
CA GLY A 712 -14.98 28.65 -17.53
C GLY A 712 -16.30 28.10 -18.10
N THR A 713 -16.89 27.07 -17.49
CA THR A 713 -18.22 26.57 -17.88
C THR A 713 -19.29 27.36 -17.14
N PHE A 714 -20.23 27.99 -17.87
CA PHE A 714 -21.37 28.65 -17.25
C PHE A 714 -22.26 27.61 -16.56
N ALA A 715 -22.27 27.62 -15.23
CA ALA A 715 -23.23 26.86 -14.46
C ALA A 715 -24.61 27.53 -14.60
N PRO A 716 -25.66 26.86 -15.11
CA PRO A 716 -27.00 27.38 -14.96
C PRO A 716 -27.29 27.47 -13.45
N LYS A 717 -27.56 28.69 -12.94
CA LYS A 717 -28.03 28.85 -11.56
C LYS A 717 -29.21 27.91 -11.37
N LYS A 718 -29.08 26.95 -10.44
CA LYS A 718 -30.22 26.12 -10.02
C LYS A 718 -31.35 27.08 -9.66
N ARG A 719 -32.48 27.01 -10.38
CA ARG A 719 -33.73 27.62 -9.94
C ARG A 719 -33.95 27.12 -8.52
N GLN A 720 -34.02 28.03 -7.55
CA GLN A 720 -34.55 27.67 -6.25
C GLN A 720 -35.98 27.19 -6.51
N ASP A 721 -36.26 25.94 -6.16
CA ASP A 721 -37.63 25.44 -6.15
C ASP A 721 -38.39 26.28 -5.12
N GLU A 722 -39.10 27.31 -5.60
CA GLU A 722 -40.13 27.98 -4.82
C GLU A 722 -41.19 26.94 -4.48
N THR A 723 -41.19 26.48 -3.24
CA THR A 723 -42.29 25.72 -2.66
C THR A 723 -43.56 26.58 -2.73
N LEU A 724 -44.37 26.34 -3.76
CA LEU A 724 -45.75 26.80 -3.85
C LEU A 724 -46.54 26.15 -2.72
N PHE A 725 -46.80 26.90 -1.65
CA PHE A 725 -47.86 26.56 -0.71
C PHE A 725 -49.19 26.74 -1.45
N LEU A 726 -49.84 25.63 -1.79
CA LEU A 726 -51.26 25.63 -2.15
C LEU A 726 -52.03 26.06 -0.89
N LYS A 727 -52.74 27.19 -0.99
CA LYS A 727 -53.66 27.70 0.02
C LYS A 727 -54.85 26.78 0.23
#